data_AF-A0A9X7W385-F1
#
_entry.id   AF-A0A9X7W385-F1
#
_cell.length_a   1.000
_cell.length_b   1.000
_cell.length_c   1.000
_cell.angle_alpha   90.00
_cell.angle_beta   90.00
_cell.angle_gamma   90.00
#
_symmetry.space_group_name_H-M   'P 1'
#
loop_
_entity.id
_entity.type
_entity.pdbx_description
1 polymer ?
#
loop_
_entity_poly.entity_id
_entity_poly.type
_entity_poly.pdbx_seq_one_letter_code
_entity_poly.pdbx_strand_id
1 'polypeptide(L)'
;MFTVDDTIVKTQFSLVANQDAGSQGTSVSSSESPDSDQATDSKQGTQQSERANFHRAEQGELDEREVLQLQKPIPIHEYVRKSEEQAALKKATVSTDNPVIPWDIKDVHARLNQSFHLPENKDIVVREFEIGINRTWHAMLVFVDGLVNTMLINTNLLEPLMVLSHLDHSHETGKRMETVLDTLLPSNQIAVVEKWEEAVDGVLTGSTVLFVEGTQAAVVCESKGWEHRNVSTPQTENVVKGPHQAFTENFRANTGLVRSMLRSPDLITETMSIGRLGKTDVALMYIHGLTNTRLVEEIRRRIKAVDVDYLADVGTLSQFIEDNPRVWVPQTLSTERPDRVAQMLTEGYVAIFVGQSSFVLVCPVVIFSLMQAAEDAYLRFPFGSFLRIIRWIALAVALLMPALYVSVTNYHPEMIPTDLLMAIAGSREQVPFPVIVEILLMELAIELIREAGIRIPSIIGPTIGIVGALIIGQAAVQAGVVSPLLVIVIAVTALASFTIPNYNLQFGIRIMRFAFMFISALFGFYGLTLAIVVMLARLTIQQSLGVPLFTPAAPKTDSSRDAFLRSPAFSMNKRPLFLYPQKIQKQEPYTRPWSGVTGSDPILQSQSDKSDNGGENSGDDNSTNGNKGNDTNDGSGNKGNDKNDGSGSKGNGNGGRGNSGGRRK
;
A
#
# COMPACT_ATOMS: atom_id res chain seq x y z
N MET A 1 -7.64 43.48 -4.96
CA MET A 1 -6.68 44.52 -5.36
C MET A 1 -5.37 44.21 -4.64
N PHE A 2 -4.43 43.57 -5.31
CA PHE A 2 -3.10 43.24 -4.78
C PHE A 2 -2.09 43.44 -5.92
N THR A 3 -1.03 44.18 -5.63
CA THR A 3 0.09 44.41 -6.55
C THR A 3 1.23 43.45 -6.23
N VAL A 4 1.87 42.90 -7.26
CA VAL A 4 3.06 42.06 -7.14
C VAL A 4 4.31 42.96 -7.23
N ASP A 5 5.36 42.63 -6.48
CA ASP A 5 6.65 43.33 -6.52
C ASP A 5 7.64 42.55 -7.41
N ASP A 6 8.34 43.27 -8.28
CA ASP A 6 8.82 42.74 -9.58
C ASP A 6 10.36 42.69 -9.67
N THR A 7 11.01 42.43 -8.54
CA THR A 7 12.42 42.76 -8.30
C THR A 7 13.40 41.57 -8.25
N ILE A 8 12.94 40.33 -8.49
CA ILE A 8 13.78 39.11 -8.47
C ILE A 8 14.02 38.54 -9.89
N VAL A 9 14.10 39.42 -10.90
CA VAL A 9 14.34 39.03 -12.32
C VAL A 9 15.36 39.95 -13.01
N LYS A 10 16.61 40.01 -12.52
CA LYS A 10 17.80 40.57 -13.24
C LYS A 10 19.14 40.30 -12.53
N THR A 11 19.77 39.16 -12.82
CA THR A 11 21.22 38.84 -12.63
C THR A 11 21.44 37.38 -13.05
N GLN A 12 22.36 36.99 -13.93
CA GLN A 12 23.22 37.74 -14.88
C GLN A 12 23.25 36.98 -16.23
N PHE A 13 23.50 37.70 -17.33
CA PHE A 13 23.93 37.12 -18.61
C PHE A 13 24.94 38.08 -19.26
N SER A 14 26.15 37.61 -19.52
CA SER A 14 27.20 38.31 -20.29
C SER A 14 28.20 37.28 -20.84
N LEU A 15 28.78 37.52 -22.01
CA LEU A 15 29.33 36.46 -22.87
C LEU A 15 30.77 36.73 -23.36
N VAL A 16 31.50 35.62 -23.56
CA VAL A 16 32.50 35.35 -24.63
C VAL A 16 33.96 35.87 -24.49
N ALA A 17 34.87 35.02 -25.03
CA ALA A 17 36.27 35.19 -25.49
C ALA A 17 37.43 34.75 -24.56
N ASN A 18 38.53 34.12 -25.04
CA ASN A 18 38.78 33.25 -26.22
C ASN A 18 40.17 32.52 -26.12
N GLN A 19 40.46 31.56 -27.01
CA GLN A 19 41.79 31.03 -27.48
C GLN A 19 42.59 29.92 -26.72
N ASP A 20 42.63 28.73 -27.37
CA ASP A 20 43.77 28.00 -27.99
C ASP A 20 44.93 27.27 -27.22
N ALA A 21 45.33 26.12 -27.82
CA ALA A 21 46.56 25.28 -27.67
C ALA A 21 46.79 24.42 -26.39
N GLY A 22 47.48 23.26 -26.42
CA GLY A 22 47.93 22.45 -27.59
C GLY A 22 48.96 21.31 -27.37
N SER A 23 48.52 20.06 -27.14
CA SER A 23 49.14 18.75 -27.50
C SER A 23 50.47 18.21 -26.87
N GLN A 24 50.58 16.86 -26.83
CA GLN A 24 51.78 15.98 -26.66
C GLN A 24 52.51 15.97 -25.30
N GLY A 25 53.15 14.87 -24.83
CA GLY A 25 53.22 13.47 -25.30
C GLY A 25 54.32 12.63 -24.59
N THR A 26 54.37 11.30 -24.84
CA THR A 26 55.49 10.32 -24.53
C THR A 26 55.83 10.01 -23.04
N SER A 27 56.35 8.83 -22.61
CA SER A 27 56.49 7.46 -23.20
C SER A 27 57.13 6.43 -22.22
N VAL A 28 56.84 5.11 -22.37
CA VAL A 28 57.76 3.91 -22.18
C VAL A 28 58.28 3.56 -20.75
N SER A 29 58.58 2.32 -20.31
CA SER A 29 58.18 0.88 -20.53
C SER A 29 58.92 0.00 -19.45
N SER A 30 58.92 -1.35 -19.28
CA SER A 30 58.16 -2.58 -19.66
C SER A 30 58.77 -3.82 -18.93
N SER A 31 58.17 -5.03 -19.08
CA SER A 31 58.82 -6.40 -19.15
C SER A 31 59.52 -7.00 -17.90
N GLU A 32 59.67 -8.33 -17.69
CA GLU A 32 59.11 -9.58 -18.28
C GLU A 32 59.41 -10.83 -17.40
N SER A 33 58.39 -11.63 -17.04
CA SER A 33 58.29 -13.10 -16.74
C SER A 33 59.33 -13.92 -15.90
N PRO A 34 59.02 -15.14 -15.37
CA PRO A 34 57.76 -15.67 -14.81
C PRO A 34 57.94 -16.60 -13.55
N ASP A 35 56.88 -17.32 -13.13
CA ASP A 35 56.72 -18.81 -13.25
C ASP A 35 56.28 -19.66 -12.03
N SER A 36 55.64 -20.80 -12.36
CA SER A 36 55.54 -22.09 -11.64
C SER A 36 54.51 -22.37 -10.51
N ASP A 37 53.36 -22.93 -10.96
CA ASP A 37 53.00 -24.37 -10.80
C ASP A 37 52.10 -24.92 -9.64
N GLN A 38 51.32 -25.94 -10.05
CA GLN A 38 50.66 -27.04 -9.32
C GLN A 38 49.29 -26.88 -8.61
N ALA A 39 48.63 -28.04 -8.42
CA ALA A 39 47.17 -28.20 -8.41
C ALA A 39 46.68 -29.31 -7.43
N THR A 40 45.47 -29.85 -7.67
CA THR A 40 44.66 -30.79 -6.84
C THR A 40 43.90 -30.13 -5.67
N ASP A 41 42.74 -30.63 -5.22
CA ASP A 41 41.98 -31.83 -5.63
C ASP A 41 40.45 -31.54 -5.69
N SER A 42 39.68 -32.51 -6.16
CA SER A 42 38.25 -32.44 -6.46
C SER A 42 37.41 -33.45 -5.64
N LYS A 43 36.16 -33.07 -5.30
CA LYS A 43 34.93 -33.90 -5.11
C LYS A 43 34.05 -33.45 -3.93
N GLN A 44 33.22 -32.43 -4.15
CA GLN A 44 31.91 -32.27 -3.48
C GLN A 44 30.76 -31.97 -4.47
N GLY A 45 30.93 -32.36 -5.74
CA GLY A 45 30.01 -32.05 -6.83
C GLY A 45 28.85 -33.03 -6.95
N THR A 46 27.78 -32.86 -6.18
CA THR A 46 26.47 -33.48 -6.53
C THR A 46 25.27 -32.67 -6.02
N GLN A 47 25.25 -32.21 -4.76
CA GLN A 47 24.13 -31.41 -4.23
C GLN A 47 24.15 -29.92 -4.62
N GLN A 48 25.26 -29.44 -5.19
CA GLN A 48 25.40 -28.04 -5.61
C GLN A 48 24.80 -27.77 -7.00
N SER A 49 24.58 -28.81 -7.81
CA SER A 49 24.13 -28.68 -9.21
C SER A 49 22.70 -28.16 -9.35
N GLU A 50 21.80 -28.52 -8.43
CA GLU A 50 20.40 -28.06 -8.48
C GLU A 50 20.26 -26.57 -8.10
N ARG A 51 21.08 -26.10 -7.14
CA ARG A 51 21.20 -24.66 -6.83
C ARG A 51 21.87 -23.88 -7.97
N ALA A 52 22.86 -24.46 -8.63
CA ALA A 52 23.52 -23.84 -9.77
C ALA A 52 22.57 -23.65 -10.96
N ASN A 53 21.69 -24.63 -11.25
CA ASN A 53 20.69 -24.49 -12.32
C ASN A 53 19.64 -23.40 -12.03
N PHE A 54 19.24 -23.20 -10.77
CA PHE A 54 18.36 -22.09 -10.40
C PHE A 54 19.01 -20.72 -10.65
N HIS A 55 20.25 -20.50 -10.17
CA HIS A 55 20.92 -19.22 -10.41
C HIS A 55 21.32 -19.00 -11.88
N ARG A 56 21.59 -20.07 -12.64
CA ARG A 56 21.87 -19.94 -14.08
C ARG A 56 20.62 -19.59 -14.90
N ALA A 57 19.43 -19.95 -14.43
CA ALA A 57 18.17 -19.47 -15.01
C ALA A 57 17.96 -17.98 -14.72
N GLU A 58 18.17 -17.53 -13.47
CA GLU A 58 18.09 -16.09 -13.12
C GLU A 58 19.10 -15.24 -13.89
N GLN A 59 20.32 -15.75 -14.13
CA GLN A 59 21.34 -15.04 -14.92
C GLN A 59 20.98 -14.92 -16.40
N GLY A 60 20.30 -15.91 -16.98
CA GLY A 60 19.91 -15.89 -18.40
C GLY A 60 18.88 -14.83 -18.78
N GLU A 61 18.11 -14.30 -17.82
CA GLU A 61 17.10 -13.25 -18.04
C GLU A 61 17.54 -11.84 -17.55
N LEU A 62 18.82 -11.67 -17.21
CA LEU A 62 19.37 -10.39 -16.72
C LEU A 62 20.19 -9.61 -17.77
N ASP A 63 20.78 -10.28 -18.75
CA ASP A 63 21.73 -9.66 -19.70
C ASP A 63 21.09 -8.80 -20.82
N GLU A 64 19.76 -8.82 -21.00
CA GLU A 64 19.05 -7.98 -22.00
C GLU A 64 18.26 -6.80 -21.39
N ARG A 65 18.51 -6.41 -20.14
CA ARG A 65 17.88 -5.22 -19.55
C ARG A 65 18.53 -3.93 -20.03
N GLU A 66 17.83 -3.16 -20.87
CA GLU A 66 18.27 -1.82 -21.29
C GLU A 66 18.68 -0.95 -20.07
N VAL A 67 19.87 -0.36 -20.14
CA VAL A 67 20.39 0.52 -19.08
C VAL A 67 19.63 1.85 -19.10
N LEU A 68 18.58 1.94 -18.28
CA LEU A 68 17.68 3.09 -18.17
C LEU A 68 18.41 4.40 -17.82
N GLN A 69 18.74 5.18 -18.85
CA GLN A 69 19.50 6.42 -18.70
C GLN A 69 18.70 7.54 -18.01
N LEU A 70 19.37 8.33 -17.16
CA LEU A 70 18.77 9.46 -16.43
C LEU A 70 18.45 10.65 -17.36
N GLN A 71 17.23 10.67 -17.91
CA GLN A 71 16.70 11.75 -18.74
C GLN A 71 16.45 13.03 -17.91
N LYS A 72 17.48 13.88 -17.77
CA LYS A 72 17.42 15.18 -17.07
C LYS A 72 16.24 16.03 -17.57
N PRO A 73 15.52 16.76 -16.68
CA PRO A 73 14.34 17.53 -17.06
C PRO A 73 14.72 18.71 -17.96
N ILE A 74 14.17 18.71 -19.17
CA ILE A 74 14.40 19.73 -20.19
C ILE A 74 13.66 21.02 -19.79
N PRO A 75 14.29 22.21 -19.80
CA PRO A 75 13.62 23.47 -19.50
C PRO A 75 12.59 23.82 -20.58
N ILE A 76 11.49 24.47 -20.19
CA ILE A 76 10.29 24.67 -21.04
C ILE A 76 10.61 25.27 -22.42
N HIS A 77 11.52 26.25 -22.51
CA HIS A 77 11.90 26.87 -23.78
C HIS A 77 12.59 25.91 -24.76
N GLU A 78 13.34 24.93 -24.25
CA GLU A 78 14.00 23.89 -25.04
C GLU A 78 13.02 22.75 -25.36
N TYR A 79 12.09 22.47 -24.45
CA TYR A 79 11.02 21.48 -24.67
C TYR A 79 10.08 21.90 -25.81
N VAL A 80 9.67 23.18 -25.89
CA VAL A 80 8.82 23.68 -26.99
C VAL A 80 9.49 23.42 -28.34
N ARG A 81 10.74 23.87 -28.50
CA ARG A 81 11.54 23.64 -29.72
C ARG A 81 11.69 22.15 -30.05
N LYS A 82 12.04 21.31 -29.06
CA LYS A 82 12.15 19.85 -29.26
C LYS A 82 10.80 19.19 -29.56
N SER A 83 9.67 19.75 -29.11
CA SER A 83 8.34 19.24 -29.45
C SER A 83 7.94 19.55 -30.89
N GLU A 84 8.38 20.69 -31.44
CA GLU A 84 8.23 21.02 -32.86
C GLU A 84 9.10 20.09 -33.74
N GLU A 85 10.36 19.87 -33.34
CA GLU A 85 11.29 18.93 -33.99
C GLU A 85 10.77 17.47 -33.91
N GLN A 86 10.23 17.04 -32.77
CA GLN A 86 9.67 15.68 -32.59
C GLN A 86 8.32 15.48 -33.28
N ALA A 87 7.49 16.52 -33.44
CA ALA A 87 6.23 16.43 -34.17
C ALA A 87 6.46 16.08 -35.66
N ALA A 88 7.59 16.46 -36.24
CA ALA A 88 8.00 16.05 -37.58
C ALA A 88 8.44 14.57 -37.66
N LEU A 89 9.04 14.04 -36.59
CA LEU A 89 9.58 12.67 -36.54
C LEU A 89 8.53 11.60 -36.17
N LYS A 90 7.49 11.95 -35.40
CA LYS A 90 6.55 10.98 -34.79
C LYS A 90 5.54 10.33 -35.75
N LYS A 91 5.87 10.25 -37.05
CA LYS A 91 5.03 9.71 -38.12
C LYS A 91 5.57 8.42 -38.77
N ALA A 92 6.71 7.90 -38.29
CA ALA A 92 7.47 6.82 -38.95
C ALA A 92 7.87 5.65 -38.03
N THR A 93 7.34 5.55 -36.81
CA THR A 93 7.66 4.43 -35.91
C THR A 93 6.47 4.04 -35.03
N VAL A 94 5.72 3.05 -35.50
CA VAL A 94 4.86 2.20 -34.67
C VAL A 94 5.39 0.78 -34.87
N SER A 95 6.10 0.25 -33.87
CA SER A 95 6.63 -1.11 -33.92
C SER A 95 5.51 -2.13 -33.88
N THR A 96 5.62 -3.16 -34.71
CA THR A 96 4.64 -4.25 -34.85
C THR A 96 4.94 -5.36 -33.85
N ASP A 97 3.90 -5.91 -33.19
CA ASP A 97 3.63 -7.36 -33.06
C ASP A 97 2.47 -7.67 -32.08
N ASN A 98 1.39 -6.87 -32.13
CA ASN A 98 0.16 -7.16 -31.40
C ASN A 98 -0.69 -8.19 -32.18
N PRO A 99 -1.20 -9.26 -31.55
CA PRO A 99 -1.96 -10.29 -32.25
C PRO A 99 -3.33 -9.79 -32.74
N VAL A 100 -3.56 -9.96 -34.04
CA VAL A 100 -4.85 -9.69 -34.73
C VAL A 100 -5.94 -10.64 -34.19
N ILE A 101 -7.19 -10.17 -34.16
CA ILE A 101 -8.37 -10.93 -33.72
C ILE A 101 -8.61 -12.17 -34.63
N PRO A 102 -8.94 -13.36 -34.05
CA PRO A 102 -9.21 -14.57 -34.84
C PRO A 102 -10.45 -14.49 -35.73
N TRP A 103 -10.52 -15.37 -36.74
CA TRP A 103 -11.62 -15.47 -37.69
C TRP A 103 -12.76 -16.41 -37.23
N ASP A 104 -12.43 -17.52 -36.53
CA ASP A 104 -13.40 -18.45 -35.92
C ASP A 104 -13.73 -17.97 -34.49
N ILE A 105 -15.02 -18.00 -34.15
CA ILE A 105 -15.53 -17.64 -32.82
C ILE A 105 -15.01 -18.58 -31.71
N LYS A 106 -14.62 -19.81 -32.05
CA LYS A 106 -13.97 -20.77 -31.13
C LYS A 106 -12.56 -20.36 -30.75
N ASP A 107 -11.81 -19.80 -31.69
CA ASP A 107 -10.46 -19.27 -31.43
C ASP A 107 -10.55 -17.99 -30.58
N VAL A 108 -11.58 -17.15 -30.80
CA VAL A 108 -11.93 -16.04 -29.90
C VAL A 108 -12.21 -16.57 -28.50
N HIS A 109 -13.08 -17.58 -28.34
CA HIS A 109 -13.39 -18.19 -27.04
C HIS A 109 -12.13 -18.74 -26.35
N ALA A 110 -11.26 -19.45 -27.08
CA ALA A 110 -10.00 -19.97 -26.55
C ALA A 110 -9.08 -18.85 -26.04
N ARG A 111 -8.94 -17.75 -26.79
CA ARG A 111 -8.14 -16.58 -26.36
C ARG A 111 -8.79 -15.82 -25.20
N LEU A 112 -10.12 -15.74 -25.10
CA LEU A 112 -10.80 -15.17 -23.93
C LEU A 112 -10.51 -16.00 -22.67
N ASN A 113 -10.58 -17.32 -22.76
CA ASN A 113 -10.27 -18.22 -21.64
C ASN A 113 -8.84 -18.04 -21.16
N GLN A 114 -7.88 -17.94 -22.10
CA GLN A 114 -6.47 -17.67 -21.79
C GLN A 114 -6.24 -16.27 -21.20
N SER A 115 -6.92 -15.24 -21.72
CA SER A 115 -6.72 -13.85 -21.27
C SER A 115 -7.33 -13.58 -19.90
N PHE A 116 -8.57 -14.02 -19.68
CA PHE A 116 -9.36 -13.69 -18.49
C PHE A 116 -9.40 -14.80 -17.43
N HIS A 117 -8.64 -15.88 -17.60
CA HIS A 117 -8.55 -17.01 -16.67
C HIS A 117 -9.93 -17.67 -16.41
N LEU A 118 -10.69 -17.91 -17.48
CA LEU A 118 -11.98 -18.59 -17.41
C LEU A 118 -11.78 -20.13 -17.31
N PRO A 119 -12.59 -20.87 -16.53
CA PRO A 119 -13.83 -20.46 -15.86
C PRO A 119 -13.67 -20.08 -14.37
N GLU A 120 -12.45 -19.86 -13.86
CA GLU A 120 -12.25 -19.46 -12.45
C GLU A 120 -12.83 -18.06 -12.18
N ASN A 121 -12.66 -17.16 -13.15
CA ASN A 121 -13.06 -15.76 -13.05
C ASN A 121 -14.54 -15.53 -13.44
N LYS A 122 -15.42 -15.27 -12.47
CA LYS A 122 -16.89 -15.26 -12.60
C LYS A 122 -17.55 -13.87 -12.59
N ASP A 123 -16.80 -12.82 -12.87
CA ASP A 123 -17.33 -11.50 -13.19
C ASP A 123 -17.24 -11.14 -14.68
N ILE A 124 -16.47 -11.87 -15.48
CA ILE A 124 -16.52 -11.80 -16.94
C ILE A 124 -17.69 -12.64 -17.44
N VAL A 125 -18.61 -12.02 -18.18
CA VAL A 125 -19.73 -12.70 -18.84
C VAL A 125 -19.43 -12.79 -20.32
N VAL A 126 -19.38 -14.04 -20.81
CA VAL A 126 -19.34 -14.37 -22.24
C VAL A 126 -20.72 -14.87 -22.63
N ARG A 127 -21.32 -14.28 -23.67
CA ARG A 127 -22.64 -14.66 -24.19
C ARG A 127 -22.58 -14.88 -25.70
N GLU A 128 -22.62 -16.14 -26.10
CA GLU A 128 -22.80 -16.56 -27.49
C GLU A 128 -24.27 -16.41 -27.93
N PHE A 129 -24.47 -16.08 -29.20
CA PHE A 129 -25.78 -15.96 -29.84
C PHE A 129 -25.64 -16.05 -31.37
N GLU A 130 -26.76 -16.10 -32.08
CA GLU A 130 -26.80 -16.10 -33.54
C GLU A 130 -27.48 -14.83 -34.07
N ILE A 131 -26.93 -14.29 -35.16
CA ILE A 131 -27.47 -13.15 -35.91
C ILE A 131 -28.18 -13.69 -37.15
N GLY A 132 -29.46 -13.34 -37.33
CA GLY A 132 -30.33 -13.91 -38.36
C GLY A 132 -30.40 -13.09 -39.65
N ILE A 133 -29.41 -13.16 -40.54
CA ILE A 133 -29.36 -12.37 -41.80
C ILE A 133 -29.09 -13.28 -43.00
N ASN A 134 -30.16 -13.87 -43.58
CA ASN A 134 -30.16 -14.82 -44.71
C ASN A 134 -29.39 -16.16 -44.52
N ARG A 135 -28.25 -16.12 -43.84
CA ARG A 135 -27.55 -17.25 -43.19
C ARG A 135 -27.32 -16.84 -41.74
N THR A 136 -27.34 -17.80 -40.81
CA THR A 136 -26.94 -17.53 -39.43
C THR A 136 -25.46 -17.15 -39.38
N TRP A 137 -25.12 -16.09 -38.64
CA TRP A 137 -23.74 -15.76 -38.28
C TRP A 137 -23.60 -15.97 -36.77
N HIS A 138 -22.58 -16.70 -36.32
CA HIS A 138 -22.31 -16.84 -34.90
C HIS A 138 -21.66 -15.56 -34.36
N ALA A 139 -22.09 -15.12 -33.18
CA ALA A 139 -21.62 -13.89 -32.54
C ALA A 139 -21.50 -14.05 -31.02
N MET A 140 -20.70 -13.20 -30.40
CA MET A 140 -20.38 -13.27 -28.98
C MET A 140 -20.25 -11.88 -28.36
N LEU A 141 -20.96 -11.65 -27.25
CA LEU A 141 -20.73 -10.49 -26.39
C LEU A 141 -19.81 -10.88 -25.22
N VAL A 142 -18.90 -9.98 -24.86
CA VAL A 142 -18.04 -10.07 -23.68
C VAL A 142 -18.12 -8.78 -22.88
N PHE A 143 -18.38 -8.89 -21.58
CA PHE A 143 -18.45 -7.73 -20.67
C PHE A 143 -18.15 -8.12 -19.21
N VAL A 144 -17.90 -7.12 -18.36
CA VAL A 144 -17.71 -7.32 -16.91
C VAL A 144 -19.02 -7.00 -16.16
N ASP A 145 -19.55 -8.00 -15.46
CA ASP A 145 -20.69 -7.86 -14.56
C ASP A 145 -20.36 -6.87 -13.43
N GLY A 146 -21.28 -5.94 -13.16
CA GLY A 146 -21.07 -4.82 -12.22
C GLY A 146 -20.32 -3.58 -12.78
N LEU A 147 -19.83 -3.60 -14.03
CA LEU A 147 -19.34 -2.37 -14.72
C LEU A 147 -20.31 -1.84 -15.79
N VAL A 148 -21.20 -2.70 -16.29
CA VAL A 148 -22.08 -2.43 -17.44
C VAL A 148 -23.55 -2.32 -17.07
N ASN A 149 -24.32 -1.58 -17.86
CA ASN A 149 -25.77 -1.57 -17.74
C ASN A 149 -26.36 -2.69 -18.60
N THR A 150 -26.80 -3.77 -17.96
CA THR A 150 -27.44 -4.92 -18.62
C THR A 150 -28.67 -4.54 -19.44
N MET A 151 -29.38 -3.46 -19.10
CA MET A 151 -30.49 -2.94 -19.91
C MET A 151 -30.01 -2.39 -21.26
N LEU A 152 -28.91 -1.64 -21.29
CA LEU A 152 -28.32 -1.14 -22.53
C LEU A 152 -27.82 -2.30 -23.41
N ILE A 153 -27.21 -3.33 -22.81
CA ILE A 153 -26.78 -4.53 -23.55
C ILE A 153 -27.97 -5.27 -24.15
N ASN A 154 -29.05 -5.44 -23.39
CA ASN A 154 -30.25 -6.11 -23.88
C ASN A 154 -30.94 -5.33 -25.02
N THR A 155 -31.22 -4.03 -24.82
CA THR A 155 -32.03 -3.23 -25.76
C THR A 155 -31.23 -2.62 -26.92
N ASN A 156 -29.95 -2.29 -26.74
CA ASN A 156 -29.15 -1.62 -27.79
C ASN A 156 -28.23 -2.58 -28.57
N LEU A 157 -27.97 -3.79 -28.07
CA LEU A 157 -27.12 -4.79 -28.73
C LEU A 157 -27.90 -6.07 -29.06
N LEU A 158 -28.42 -6.77 -28.06
CA LEU A 158 -29.01 -8.10 -28.25
C LEU A 158 -30.34 -8.08 -29.00
N GLU A 159 -31.28 -7.22 -28.63
CA GLU A 159 -32.59 -7.11 -29.27
C GLU A 159 -32.49 -6.72 -30.76
N PRO A 160 -31.68 -5.72 -31.17
CA PRO A 160 -31.43 -5.43 -32.58
C PRO A 160 -30.79 -6.59 -33.34
N LEU A 161 -29.71 -7.19 -32.80
CA LEU A 161 -28.94 -8.22 -33.50
C LEU A 161 -29.63 -9.59 -33.55
N MET A 162 -30.50 -9.92 -32.60
CA MET A 162 -31.22 -11.21 -32.53
C MET A 162 -32.63 -11.16 -33.13
N VAL A 163 -33.32 -10.01 -33.08
CA VAL A 163 -34.75 -9.91 -33.45
C VAL A 163 -34.95 -9.04 -34.69
N LEU A 164 -34.31 -7.88 -34.76
CA LEU A 164 -34.52 -6.91 -35.84
C LEU A 164 -33.68 -7.21 -37.10
N SER A 165 -32.62 -8.01 -36.98
CA SER A 165 -31.72 -8.38 -38.09
C SER A 165 -32.42 -9.06 -39.27
N HIS A 166 -33.57 -9.69 -39.05
CA HIS A 166 -34.39 -10.30 -40.09
C HIS A 166 -35.14 -9.30 -40.98
N LEU A 167 -35.23 -8.02 -40.58
CA LEU A 167 -36.01 -7.00 -41.29
C LEU A 167 -35.26 -6.33 -42.44
N ASP A 168 -33.93 -6.48 -42.51
CA ASP A 168 -33.16 -6.08 -43.68
C ASP A 168 -33.08 -7.22 -44.69
N HIS A 169 -33.23 -6.87 -45.97
CA HIS A 169 -33.11 -7.77 -47.12
C HIS A 169 -32.01 -7.31 -48.10
N SER A 170 -31.23 -6.32 -47.67
CA SER A 170 -30.09 -5.74 -48.37
C SER A 170 -28.79 -6.52 -48.08
N HIS A 171 -27.73 -6.13 -48.79
CA HIS A 171 -26.32 -6.47 -48.54
C HIS A 171 -25.81 -7.87 -48.92
N GLU A 172 -24.57 -7.85 -49.42
CA GLU A 172 -23.83 -9.02 -49.89
C GLU A 172 -22.93 -9.60 -48.78
N THR A 173 -22.68 -10.91 -48.84
CA THR A 173 -21.95 -11.71 -47.83
C THR A 173 -20.57 -11.18 -47.40
N GLY A 174 -19.97 -10.24 -48.15
CA GLY A 174 -18.61 -9.74 -47.92
C GLY A 174 -18.47 -8.57 -46.94
N LYS A 175 -19.55 -7.89 -46.53
CA LYS A 175 -19.51 -6.64 -45.73
C LYS A 175 -20.11 -6.77 -44.32
N ARG A 176 -19.98 -7.95 -43.69
CA ARG A 176 -20.59 -8.29 -42.37
C ARG A 176 -20.45 -7.19 -41.31
N MET A 177 -19.26 -6.60 -41.18
CA MET A 177 -18.97 -5.57 -40.17
C MET A 177 -19.71 -4.26 -40.45
N GLU A 178 -19.76 -3.81 -41.72
CA GLU A 178 -20.46 -2.58 -42.09
C GLU A 178 -21.97 -2.70 -41.83
N THR A 179 -22.60 -3.82 -42.20
CA THR A 179 -24.02 -4.08 -41.91
C THR A 179 -24.33 -4.08 -40.40
N VAL A 180 -23.42 -4.60 -39.57
CA VAL A 180 -23.58 -4.55 -38.11
C VAL A 180 -23.51 -3.12 -37.58
N LEU A 181 -22.57 -2.31 -38.07
CA LEU A 181 -22.35 -0.93 -37.63
C LEU A 181 -23.44 0.03 -38.12
N ASP A 182 -23.69 0.07 -39.43
CA ASP A 182 -24.53 1.10 -40.08
C ASP A 182 -26.03 0.79 -39.99
N THR A 183 -26.42 -0.48 -39.81
CA THR A 183 -27.82 -0.93 -39.92
C THR A 183 -28.37 -1.52 -38.62
N LEU A 184 -27.55 -2.14 -37.77
CA LEU A 184 -28.04 -2.96 -36.64
C LEU A 184 -27.69 -2.44 -35.24
N LEU A 185 -26.76 -1.48 -35.11
CA LEU A 185 -26.31 -0.99 -33.80
C LEU A 185 -26.75 0.46 -33.54
N PRO A 186 -27.88 0.71 -32.83
CA PRO A 186 -28.35 2.06 -32.48
C PRO A 186 -27.54 2.74 -31.34
N SER A 187 -26.24 2.43 -31.22
CA SER A 187 -25.39 2.90 -30.12
C SER A 187 -24.59 4.15 -30.48
N ASN A 188 -24.70 5.21 -29.67
CA ASN A 188 -24.06 6.51 -29.95
C ASN A 188 -22.52 6.51 -29.96
N GLN A 189 -21.89 5.55 -29.28
CA GLN A 189 -20.43 5.42 -29.22
C GLN A 189 -20.04 3.97 -29.49
N ILE A 190 -19.43 3.78 -30.65
CA ILE A 190 -18.96 2.51 -31.17
C ILE A 190 -17.52 2.72 -31.68
N ALA A 191 -16.61 1.80 -31.36
CA ALA A 191 -15.27 1.75 -31.93
C ALA A 191 -15.02 0.36 -32.51
N VAL A 192 -14.46 0.31 -33.73
CA VAL A 192 -13.96 -0.94 -34.33
C VAL A 192 -12.50 -1.10 -33.93
N VAL A 193 -12.14 -2.29 -33.44
CA VAL A 193 -10.77 -2.62 -33.02
C VAL A 193 -10.31 -3.89 -33.74
N GLU A 194 -9.07 -3.89 -34.23
CA GLU A 194 -8.45 -5.01 -34.96
C GLU A 194 -7.47 -5.81 -34.08
N LYS A 195 -6.96 -5.18 -33.01
CA LYS A 195 -5.99 -5.78 -32.08
C LYS A 195 -6.68 -6.44 -30.90
N TRP A 196 -6.15 -7.57 -30.45
CA TRP A 196 -6.66 -8.27 -29.28
C TRP A 196 -6.64 -7.43 -27.99
N GLU A 197 -5.55 -6.69 -27.76
CA GLU A 197 -5.38 -5.87 -26.55
C GLU A 197 -6.42 -4.74 -26.44
N GLU A 198 -6.75 -4.09 -27.56
CA GLU A 198 -7.77 -3.03 -27.62
C GLU A 198 -9.18 -3.56 -27.29
N ALA A 199 -9.46 -4.82 -27.64
CA ALA A 199 -10.69 -5.52 -27.24
C ALA A 199 -10.67 -5.87 -25.74
N VAL A 200 -9.54 -6.35 -25.20
CA VAL A 200 -9.39 -6.66 -23.76
C VAL A 200 -9.53 -5.39 -22.91
N ASP A 201 -8.92 -4.28 -23.30
CA ASP A 201 -9.10 -2.97 -22.66
C ASP A 201 -10.54 -2.43 -22.80
N GLY A 202 -11.22 -2.72 -23.92
CA GLY A 202 -12.64 -2.45 -24.09
C GLY A 202 -13.49 -3.10 -22.99
N VAL A 203 -13.28 -4.39 -22.73
CA VAL A 203 -13.94 -5.13 -21.63
C VAL A 203 -13.54 -4.54 -20.26
N LEU A 204 -12.24 -4.39 -20.00
CA LEU A 204 -11.72 -3.92 -18.69
C LEU A 204 -12.11 -2.47 -18.35
N THR A 205 -12.47 -1.64 -19.34
CA THR A 205 -13.00 -0.28 -19.13
C THR A 205 -14.51 -0.21 -18.94
N GLY A 206 -15.22 -1.36 -18.90
CA GLY A 206 -16.67 -1.43 -18.72
C GLY A 206 -17.46 -1.19 -20.01
N SER A 207 -16.85 -1.42 -21.17
CA SER A 207 -17.58 -1.47 -22.46
C SER A 207 -17.97 -2.93 -22.75
N THR A 208 -18.94 -3.13 -23.64
CA THR A 208 -19.27 -4.48 -24.14
C THR A 208 -18.57 -4.66 -25.48
N VAL A 209 -17.91 -5.80 -25.65
CA VAL A 209 -17.22 -6.13 -26.90
C VAL A 209 -17.97 -7.23 -27.64
N LEU A 210 -18.34 -6.93 -28.87
CA LEU A 210 -19.01 -7.83 -29.80
C LEU A 210 -17.98 -8.40 -30.79
N PHE A 211 -17.87 -9.72 -30.82
CA PHE A 211 -17.17 -10.46 -31.86
C PHE A 211 -18.19 -11.09 -32.81
N VAL A 212 -17.93 -11.02 -34.12
CA VAL A 212 -18.77 -11.62 -35.17
C VAL A 212 -17.90 -12.60 -35.96
N GLU A 213 -18.38 -13.82 -36.13
CA GLU A 213 -17.67 -14.86 -36.89
C GLU A 213 -17.37 -14.37 -38.31
N GLY A 214 -16.16 -14.63 -38.80
CA GLY A 214 -15.73 -14.23 -40.14
C GLY A 214 -15.36 -12.75 -40.30
N THR A 215 -15.03 -12.07 -39.20
CA THR A 215 -14.39 -10.74 -39.21
C THR A 215 -13.18 -10.72 -38.30
N GLN A 216 -12.04 -10.18 -38.76
CA GLN A 216 -10.80 -10.04 -37.96
C GLN A 216 -10.79 -8.76 -37.09
N ALA A 217 -11.96 -8.31 -36.67
CA ALA A 217 -12.18 -7.10 -35.91
C ALA A 217 -13.33 -7.32 -34.92
N ALA A 218 -13.31 -6.57 -33.82
CA ALA A 218 -14.37 -6.56 -32.82
C ALA A 218 -14.98 -5.17 -32.72
N VAL A 219 -16.23 -5.11 -32.26
CA VAL A 219 -16.97 -3.87 -32.05
C VAL A 219 -17.06 -3.59 -30.55
N VAL A 220 -16.43 -2.51 -30.11
CA VAL A 220 -16.50 -2.02 -28.73
C VAL A 220 -17.66 -1.03 -28.64
N CYS A 221 -18.73 -1.41 -27.94
CA CYS A 221 -19.90 -0.58 -27.70
C CYS A 221 -19.88 -0.02 -26.27
N GLU A 222 -20.10 1.29 -26.10
CA GLU A 222 -20.16 1.88 -24.76
C GLU A 222 -21.45 1.48 -24.02
N SER A 223 -21.32 0.46 -23.17
CA SER A 223 -22.37 -0.04 -22.26
C SER A 223 -22.14 0.37 -20.80
N LYS A 224 -21.25 1.34 -20.54
CA LYS A 224 -20.77 1.70 -19.20
C LYS A 224 -21.94 2.08 -18.31
N GLY A 225 -22.09 1.34 -17.21
CA GLY A 225 -23.27 1.36 -16.37
C GLY A 225 -22.91 1.14 -14.92
N TRP A 226 -22.11 2.06 -14.39
CA TRP A 226 -21.85 2.14 -12.97
C TRP A 226 -23.21 2.35 -12.27
N GLU A 227 -23.68 1.36 -11.51
CA GLU A 227 -25.01 1.44 -10.88
C GLU A 227 -25.11 2.72 -10.04
N HIS A 228 -25.91 3.69 -10.50
CA HIS A 228 -26.10 4.99 -9.85
C HIS A 228 -26.82 4.92 -8.48
N ARG A 229 -26.90 3.75 -7.87
CA ARG A 229 -27.48 3.54 -6.53
C ARG A 229 -26.45 3.86 -5.45
N ASN A 230 -26.09 5.15 -5.37
CA ASN A 230 -25.37 5.79 -4.25
C ASN A 230 -24.22 4.96 -3.65
N VAL A 231 -23.07 4.93 -4.34
CA VAL A 231 -21.79 4.58 -3.70
C VAL A 231 -21.63 5.50 -2.48
N SER A 232 -21.65 4.91 -1.29
CA SER A 232 -21.75 5.63 -0.02
C SER A 232 -20.42 6.31 0.33
N THR A 233 -20.47 7.28 1.26
CA THR A 233 -19.25 7.80 1.88
C THR A 233 -18.82 6.90 3.04
N PRO A 234 -17.51 6.66 3.23
CA PRO A 234 -17.00 5.86 4.35
C PRO A 234 -17.37 6.51 5.69
N GLN A 235 -18.02 5.73 6.57
CA GLN A 235 -18.46 6.16 7.89
C GLN A 235 -17.42 5.81 8.97
N THR A 236 -16.70 4.70 8.80
CA THR A 236 -15.72 4.15 9.76
C THR A 236 -14.29 4.55 9.40
N GLU A 237 -13.95 4.54 8.10
CA GLU A 237 -12.64 4.91 7.55
C GLU A 237 -12.70 6.23 6.77
N ASN A 238 -13.33 7.24 7.38
CA ASN A 238 -13.38 8.59 6.83
C ASN A 238 -11.97 9.23 6.80
N VAL A 239 -11.69 10.04 5.77
CA VAL A 239 -10.38 10.67 5.51
C VAL A 239 -10.56 12.11 5.06
N VAL A 240 -9.56 12.96 5.27
CA VAL A 240 -9.53 14.34 4.74
C VAL A 240 -9.03 14.35 3.29
N LYS A 241 -8.16 13.39 2.92
CA LYS A 241 -7.64 13.24 1.56
C LYS A 241 -7.62 11.80 1.09
N GLY A 242 -8.40 11.52 0.05
CA GLY A 242 -8.44 10.26 -0.68
C GLY A 242 -9.73 10.15 -1.48
N PRO A 243 -10.05 8.96 -2.03
CA PRO A 243 -11.41 8.63 -2.44
C PRO A 243 -12.37 8.72 -1.25
N HIS A 244 -13.62 9.11 -1.51
CA HIS A 244 -14.73 9.05 -0.53
C HIS A 244 -15.79 8.02 -0.97
N GLN A 245 -15.36 6.97 -1.66
CA GLN A 245 -16.21 5.82 -2.00
C GLN A 245 -16.11 4.77 -0.91
N ALA A 246 -17.22 4.14 -0.57
CA ALA A 246 -17.30 2.96 0.26
C ALA A 246 -18.13 1.86 -0.42
N PHE A 247 -17.96 0.63 0.05
CA PHE A 247 -18.77 -0.51 -0.35
C PHE A 247 -20.24 -0.36 0.12
N THR A 248 -21.12 -1.09 -0.55
CA THR A 248 -22.57 -1.12 -0.29
C THR A 248 -23.00 -2.57 -0.02
N GLU A 249 -24.27 -2.83 0.27
CA GLU A 249 -24.78 -4.19 0.43
C GLU A 249 -24.88 -4.95 -0.93
N ASN A 250 -24.68 -4.27 -2.05
CA ASN A 250 -24.73 -4.87 -3.39
C ASN A 250 -23.40 -5.55 -3.76
N PHE A 251 -23.43 -6.88 -3.77
CA PHE A 251 -22.31 -7.76 -4.08
C PHE A 251 -21.63 -7.47 -5.44
N ARG A 252 -22.40 -7.28 -6.52
CA ARG A 252 -21.84 -7.05 -7.86
C ARG A 252 -21.32 -5.62 -8.03
N ALA A 253 -21.98 -4.64 -7.44
CA ALA A 253 -21.43 -3.28 -7.37
C ALA A 253 -20.10 -3.25 -6.60
N ASN A 254 -19.96 -4.02 -5.51
CA ASN A 254 -18.70 -4.09 -4.75
C ASN A 254 -17.56 -4.72 -5.56
N THR A 255 -17.80 -5.81 -6.31
CA THR A 255 -16.78 -6.38 -7.22
C THR A 255 -16.46 -5.42 -8.37
N GLY A 256 -17.48 -4.74 -8.91
CA GLY A 256 -17.35 -3.71 -9.94
C GLY A 256 -16.50 -2.52 -9.49
N LEU A 257 -16.66 -2.04 -8.25
CA LEU A 257 -15.85 -0.95 -7.70
C LEU A 257 -14.35 -1.27 -7.74
N VAL A 258 -13.94 -2.48 -7.31
CA VAL A 258 -12.53 -2.87 -7.33
C VAL A 258 -12.04 -3.11 -8.77
N ARG A 259 -12.84 -3.75 -9.64
CA ARG A 259 -12.55 -3.87 -11.08
C ARG A 259 -12.33 -2.51 -11.76
N SER A 260 -13.11 -1.50 -11.40
CA SER A 260 -13.01 -0.16 -12.01
C SER A 260 -11.67 0.53 -11.74
N MET A 261 -11.05 0.20 -10.59
CA MET A 261 -9.74 0.68 -10.13
C MET A 261 -8.59 -0.23 -10.62
N LEU A 262 -8.79 -1.54 -10.64
CA LEU A 262 -7.81 -2.55 -11.06
C LEU A 262 -8.21 -3.18 -12.40
N ARG A 263 -7.95 -2.43 -13.47
CA ARG A 263 -8.15 -2.85 -14.86
C ARG A 263 -7.02 -3.79 -15.30
N SER A 264 -7.08 -5.02 -14.81
CA SER A 264 -6.13 -6.08 -15.14
C SER A 264 -6.88 -7.37 -15.47
N PRO A 265 -6.49 -8.11 -16.52
CA PRO A 265 -7.07 -9.40 -16.85
C PRO A 265 -6.56 -10.52 -15.91
N ASP A 266 -5.42 -10.31 -15.24
CA ASP A 266 -4.86 -11.19 -14.20
C ASP A 266 -5.67 -11.16 -12.90
N LEU A 267 -6.50 -10.14 -12.65
CA LEU A 267 -7.38 -10.10 -11.49
C LEU A 267 -8.50 -11.13 -11.68
N ILE A 268 -8.59 -12.10 -10.76
CA ILE A 268 -9.58 -13.20 -10.77
C ILE A 268 -10.59 -12.98 -9.64
N THR A 269 -11.88 -13.22 -9.95
CA THR A 269 -13.01 -13.19 -9.01
C THR A 269 -13.71 -14.55 -8.97
N GLU A 270 -13.35 -15.41 -8.02
CA GLU A 270 -13.98 -16.71 -7.79
C GLU A 270 -15.25 -16.59 -6.93
N THR A 271 -16.44 -16.71 -7.53
CA THR A 271 -17.70 -16.81 -6.76
C THR A 271 -18.00 -18.24 -6.31
N MET A 272 -18.28 -18.42 -5.02
CA MET A 272 -18.80 -19.63 -4.39
C MET A 272 -20.02 -19.29 -3.50
N SER A 273 -20.79 -20.29 -3.08
CA SER A 273 -22.05 -20.08 -2.34
C SER A 273 -22.10 -20.96 -1.10
N ILE A 274 -22.44 -20.38 0.05
CA ILE A 274 -22.28 -20.98 1.39
C ILE A 274 -23.60 -20.89 2.14
N GLY A 275 -24.00 -21.98 2.81
CA GLY A 275 -25.20 -22.00 3.66
C GLY A 275 -26.18 -23.11 3.29
N ARG A 276 -26.74 -23.80 4.28
CA ARG A 276 -27.72 -24.89 4.07
C ARG A 276 -29.15 -24.41 3.88
N LEU A 277 -29.61 -23.48 4.72
CA LEU A 277 -30.97 -22.88 4.67
C LEU A 277 -30.97 -21.62 3.80
N GLY A 278 -30.03 -20.71 4.07
CA GLY A 278 -29.84 -19.48 3.29
C GLY A 278 -28.49 -19.52 2.60
N LYS A 279 -28.48 -19.68 1.27
CA LYS A 279 -27.26 -19.60 0.46
C LYS A 279 -26.83 -18.15 0.29
N THR A 280 -25.71 -17.80 0.90
CA THR A 280 -25.04 -16.51 0.76
C THR A 280 -23.87 -16.67 -0.21
N ASP A 281 -23.82 -15.84 -1.25
CA ASP A 281 -22.70 -15.83 -2.19
C ASP A 281 -21.49 -15.10 -1.61
N VAL A 282 -20.30 -15.65 -1.90
CA VAL A 282 -19.00 -15.17 -1.43
C VAL A 282 -18.04 -15.14 -2.62
N ALA A 283 -17.37 -14.01 -2.84
CA ALA A 283 -16.34 -13.88 -3.88
C ALA A 283 -14.95 -13.84 -3.24
N LEU A 284 -14.05 -14.65 -3.77
CA LEU A 284 -12.62 -14.64 -3.48
C LEU A 284 -11.90 -13.92 -4.62
N MET A 285 -11.16 -12.84 -4.32
CA MET A 285 -10.54 -11.98 -5.31
C MET A 285 -9.03 -11.84 -5.08
N TYR A 286 -8.23 -12.05 -6.12
CA TYR A 286 -6.75 -12.03 -6.08
C TYR A 286 -6.17 -11.78 -7.49
N ILE A 287 -4.86 -11.49 -7.57
CA ILE A 287 -4.17 -11.27 -8.86
C ILE A 287 -3.34 -12.51 -9.22
N HIS A 288 -3.66 -13.14 -10.35
CA HIS A 288 -2.92 -14.27 -10.92
C HIS A 288 -1.47 -13.89 -11.23
N GLY A 289 -0.55 -14.85 -11.12
CA GLY A 289 0.89 -14.61 -11.33
C GLY A 289 1.52 -13.57 -10.38
N LEU A 290 0.82 -13.09 -9.35
CA LEU A 290 1.31 -12.11 -8.37
C LEU A 290 1.05 -12.62 -6.95
N THR A 291 -0.19 -12.95 -6.63
CA THR A 291 -0.59 -13.48 -5.31
C THR A 291 -0.04 -14.90 -5.09
N ASN A 292 0.29 -15.23 -3.85
CA ASN A 292 0.75 -16.57 -3.46
C ASN A 292 -0.37 -17.62 -3.63
N THR A 293 -0.19 -18.60 -4.52
CA THR A 293 -1.20 -19.63 -4.80
C THR A 293 -1.53 -20.52 -3.60
N ARG A 294 -0.58 -20.75 -2.69
CA ARG A 294 -0.82 -21.54 -1.46
C ARG A 294 -1.71 -20.80 -0.48
N LEU A 295 -1.61 -19.47 -0.42
CA LEU A 295 -2.48 -18.62 0.38
C LEU A 295 -3.91 -18.62 -0.18
N VAL A 296 -4.05 -18.48 -1.50
CA VAL A 296 -5.36 -18.55 -2.18
C VAL A 296 -6.02 -19.90 -1.92
N GLU A 297 -5.31 -21.02 -2.09
CA GLU A 297 -5.87 -22.35 -1.84
C GLU A 297 -6.22 -22.57 -0.36
N GLU A 298 -5.41 -22.11 0.59
CA GLU A 298 -5.73 -22.25 2.03
C GLU A 298 -6.99 -21.46 2.42
N ILE A 299 -7.18 -20.25 1.86
CA ILE A 299 -8.41 -19.48 2.05
C ILE A 299 -9.59 -20.18 1.37
N ARG A 300 -9.44 -20.58 0.10
CA ARG A 300 -10.44 -21.32 -0.70
C ARG A 300 -10.89 -22.60 0.01
N ARG A 301 -9.95 -23.34 0.63
CA ARG A 301 -10.18 -24.55 1.44
C ARG A 301 -10.95 -24.24 2.71
N ARG A 302 -10.59 -23.18 3.46
CA ARG A 302 -11.32 -22.78 4.68
C ARG A 302 -12.74 -22.35 4.36
N ILE A 303 -12.94 -21.47 3.38
CA ILE A 303 -14.26 -20.97 3.00
C ILE A 303 -15.18 -22.13 2.55
N LYS A 304 -14.68 -23.07 1.74
CA LYS A 304 -15.44 -24.28 1.32
C LYS A 304 -15.73 -25.27 2.47
N ALA A 305 -15.04 -25.16 3.61
CA ALA A 305 -15.26 -25.98 4.79
C ALA A 305 -16.21 -25.35 5.83
N VAL A 306 -16.71 -24.12 5.59
CA VAL A 306 -17.70 -23.47 6.47
C VAL A 306 -19.09 -24.07 6.21
N ASP A 307 -19.48 -25.02 7.07
CA ASP A 307 -20.78 -25.70 7.01
C ASP A 307 -21.74 -25.11 8.06
N VAL A 308 -22.50 -24.09 7.65
CA VAL A 308 -23.46 -23.33 8.47
C VAL A 308 -24.84 -23.27 7.80
N ASP A 309 -25.89 -23.01 8.58
CA ASP A 309 -27.24 -22.92 8.01
C ASP A 309 -27.46 -21.61 7.23
N TYR A 310 -26.85 -20.51 7.64
CA TYR A 310 -26.84 -19.21 6.95
C TYR A 310 -25.59 -18.42 7.33
N LEU A 311 -24.96 -17.76 6.36
CA LEU A 311 -23.85 -16.84 6.61
C LEU A 311 -24.37 -15.39 6.58
N ALA A 312 -24.39 -14.74 7.73
CA ALA A 312 -25.04 -13.43 7.92
C ALA A 312 -24.22 -12.23 7.47
N ASP A 313 -22.90 -12.23 7.69
CA ASP A 313 -22.02 -11.10 7.38
C ASP A 313 -20.54 -11.52 7.28
N VAL A 314 -19.70 -10.66 6.69
CA VAL A 314 -18.23 -10.81 6.63
C VAL A 314 -17.57 -10.91 8.02
N GLY A 315 -18.11 -10.22 9.03
CA GLY A 315 -17.69 -10.34 10.44
C GLY A 315 -18.09 -11.65 11.11
N THR A 316 -18.96 -12.45 10.47
CA THR A 316 -19.20 -13.86 10.83
C THR A 316 -18.23 -14.77 10.08
N LEU A 317 -17.94 -14.49 8.81
CA LEU A 317 -16.99 -15.28 8.02
C LEU A 317 -15.55 -15.21 8.58
N SER A 318 -15.11 -14.05 9.07
CA SER A 318 -13.80 -13.87 9.70
C SER A 318 -13.58 -14.88 10.83
N GLN A 319 -14.53 -14.98 11.76
CA GLN A 319 -14.47 -15.89 12.92
C GLN A 319 -14.32 -17.38 12.53
N PHE A 320 -14.74 -17.78 11.33
CA PHE A 320 -14.57 -19.13 10.80
C PHE A 320 -13.24 -19.36 10.06
N ILE A 321 -12.62 -18.31 9.49
CA ILE A 321 -11.36 -18.44 8.74
C ILE A 321 -10.11 -18.09 9.56
N GLU A 322 -10.24 -17.43 10.71
CA GLU A 322 -9.12 -17.07 11.59
C GLU A 322 -8.44 -18.30 12.23
N ASP A 323 -7.12 -18.24 12.42
CA ASP A 323 -6.33 -19.31 13.05
C ASP A 323 -6.62 -19.45 14.55
N ASN A 324 -7.00 -18.37 15.23
CA ASN A 324 -7.31 -18.37 16.66
C ASN A 324 -8.31 -17.27 17.07
N PRO A 325 -9.62 -17.44 16.82
CA PRO A 325 -10.66 -16.45 17.14
C PRO A 325 -10.90 -16.21 18.64
N ARG A 326 -10.11 -16.84 19.54
CA ARG A 326 -10.10 -16.55 20.99
C ARG A 326 -9.09 -15.47 21.38
N VAL A 327 -8.33 -14.95 20.41
CA VAL A 327 -7.32 -13.91 20.61
C VAL A 327 -7.97 -12.53 20.43
N TRP A 328 -7.70 -11.59 21.34
CA TRP A 328 -8.28 -10.24 21.31
C TRP A 328 -7.71 -9.34 20.20
N VAL A 329 -6.69 -9.78 19.47
CA VAL A 329 -6.11 -9.08 18.31
C VAL A 329 -6.67 -9.72 17.04
N PRO A 330 -7.34 -8.97 16.16
CA PRO A 330 -7.93 -9.54 14.95
C PRO A 330 -6.85 -10.08 14.02
N GLN A 331 -7.14 -11.20 13.35
CA GLN A 331 -6.27 -11.85 12.38
C GLN A 331 -6.75 -11.62 10.94
N THR A 332 -7.72 -10.72 10.76
CA THR A 332 -8.33 -10.32 9.49
C THR A 332 -8.57 -8.80 9.48
N LEU A 333 -8.61 -8.18 8.29
CA LEU A 333 -8.84 -6.75 8.12
C LEU A 333 -10.17 -6.53 7.39
N SER A 334 -11.21 -6.19 8.15
CA SER A 334 -12.45 -5.64 7.60
C SER A 334 -12.21 -4.21 7.14
N THR A 335 -12.62 -3.87 5.92
CA THR A 335 -12.56 -2.52 5.37
C THR A 335 -13.80 -2.20 4.54
N GLU A 336 -14.30 -0.98 4.69
CA GLU A 336 -15.41 -0.44 3.88
C GLU A 336 -14.90 0.23 2.59
N ARG A 337 -13.58 0.26 2.35
CA ARG A 337 -12.93 1.09 1.32
C ARG A 337 -12.44 0.30 0.09
N PRO A 338 -13.01 0.50 -1.12
CA PRO A 338 -12.56 -0.18 -2.34
C PRO A 338 -11.13 0.21 -2.75
N ASP A 339 -10.71 1.45 -2.50
CA ASP A 339 -9.36 1.93 -2.78
C ASP A 339 -8.29 1.25 -1.91
N ARG A 340 -8.64 0.93 -0.67
CA ARG A 340 -7.78 0.18 0.24
C ARG A 340 -7.63 -1.27 -0.19
N VAL A 341 -8.74 -1.92 -0.57
CA VAL A 341 -8.74 -3.28 -1.13
C VAL A 341 -7.90 -3.33 -2.41
N ALA A 342 -8.09 -2.37 -3.33
CA ALA A 342 -7.32 -2.27 -4.56
C ALA A 342 -5.82 -2.15 -4.31
N GLN A 343 -5.37 -1.29 -3.38
CA GLN A 343 -3.95 -1.21 -3.03
C GLN A 343 -3.42 -2.55 -2.52
N MET A 344 -4.12 -3.21 -1.59
CA MET A 344 -3.65 -4.45 -0.99
C MET A 344 -3.61 -5.61 -2.01
N LEU A 345 -4.55 -5.69 -2.96
CA LEU A 345 -4.47 -6.65 -4.07
C LEU A 345 -3.18 -6.46 -4.89
N THR A 346 -2.78 -5.21 -5.20
CA THR A 346 -1.50 -4.97 -5.92
C THR A 346 -0.24 -5.32 -5.13
N GLU A 347 -0.35 -5.52 -3.82
CA GLU A 347 0.75 -5.92 -2.93
C GLU A 347 0.81 -7.44 -2.72
N GLY A 348 -0.20 -8.19 -3.16
CA GLY A 348 -0.25 -9.66 -3.08
C GLY A 348 -1.12 -10.22 -1.96
N TYR A 349 -1.99 -9.39 -1.36
CA TYR A 349 -3.04 -9.87 -0.45
C TYR A 349 -4.22 -10.50 -1.25
N VAL A 350 -5.14 -11.12 -0.53
CA VAL A 350 -6.40 -11.69 -1.04
C VAL A 350 -7.58 -10.96 -0.41
N ALA A 351 -8.62 -10.67 -1.19
CA ALA A 351 -9.86 -10.04 -0.72
C ALA A 351 -11.04 -11.03 -0.75
N ILE A 352 -11.93 -10.93 0.22
CA ILE A 352 -13.11 -11.79 0.38
C ILE A 352 -14.35 -10.91 0.56
N PHE A 353 -15.29 -11.03 -0.37
CA PHE A 353 -16.56 -10.31 -0.40
C PHE A 353 -17.67 -11.26 0.04
N VAL A 354 -18.61 -10.80 0.86
CA VAL A 354 -19.81 -11.56 1.26
C VAL A 354 -21.04 -10.80 0.78
N GLY A 355 -22.02 -11.50 0.20
CA GLY A 355 -23.27 -10.90 -0.23
C GLY A 355 -23.98 -10.19 0.92
N GLN A 356 -24.57 -9.02 0.64
CA GLN A 356 -25.26 -8.15 1.61
C GLN A 356 -24.36 -7.47 2.66
N SER A 357 -23.03 -7.61 2.57
CA SER A 357 -22.08 -6.87 3.43
C SER A 357 -21.52 -5.62 2.75
N SER A 358 -21.54 -4.48 3.47
CA SER A 358 -20.85 -3.23 3.12
C SER A 358 -19.39 -3.19 3.60
N PHE A 359 -18.84 -4.32 4.06
CA PHE A 359 -17.43 -4.49 4.38
C PHE A 359 -16.82 -5.67 3.58
N VAL A 360 -15.55 -5.52 3.21
CA VAL A 360 -14.75 -6.57 2.55
C VAL A 360 -13.62 -6.98 3.48
N LEU A 361 -13.31 -8.28 3.50
CA LEU A 361 -12.22 -8.83 4.31
C LEU A 361 -10.94 -8.91 3.48
N VAL A 362 -9.83 -8.41 4.01
CA VAL A 362 -8.50 -8.57 3.38
C VAL A 362 -7.64 -9.48 4.26
N CYS A 363 -6.95 -10.41 3.61
CA CYS A 363 -6.24 -11.54 4.23
C CYS A 363 -4.91 -11.83 3.49
N PRO A 364 -3.85 -12.30 4.18
CA PRO A 364 -3.68 -12.32 5.65
C PRO A 364 -3.48 -10.89 6.18
N VAL A 365 -3.20 -10.72 7.47
CA VAL A 365 -2.85 -9.42 8.04
C VAL A 365 -1.65 -9.49 8.98
N VAL A 366 -1.05 -8.33 9.20
CA VAL A 366 -0.05 -8.09 10.24
C VAL A 366 -0.44 -6.90 11.11
N ILE A 367 0.02 -6.84 12.35
CA ILE A 367 -0.34 -5.75 13.30
C ILE A 367 -0.03 -4.35 12.74
N PHE A 368 0.99 -4.24 11.89
CA PHE A 368 1.36 -3.01 11.20
C PHE A 368 0.33 -2.56 10.16
N SER A 369 -0.28 -3.49 9.41
CA SER A 369 -1.33 -3.17 8.43
C SER A 369 -2.64 -2.73 9.09
N LEU A 370 -2.92 -3.19 10.32
CA LEU A 370 -4.05 -2.74 11.14
C LEU A 370 -3.85 -1.33 11.72
N MET A 371 -2.60 -0.85 11.82
CA MET A 371 -2.24 0.50 12.30
C MET A 371 -2.03 1.53 11.17
N GLN A 372 -2.08 1.09 9.92
CA GLN A 372 -2.06 1.95 8.73
C GLN A 372 -3.49 2.38 8.35
N ALA A 373 -3.70 3.68 8.18
CA ALA A 373 -4.95 4.23 7.63
C ALA A 373 -4.84 4.37 6.11
N ALA A 374 -5.96 4.33 5.38
CA ALA A 374 -5.95 4.52 3.92
C ALA A 374 -5.35 5.89 3.51
N GLU A 375 -5.61 6.93 4.30
CA GLU A 375 -5.02 8.27 4.12
C GLU A 375 -3.48 8.30 4.14
N ASP A 376 -2.83 7.29 4.76
CA ASP A 376 -1.38 7.18 4.76
C ASP A 376 -0.82 7.12 3.34
N ALA A 377 -1.56 6.59 2.36
CA ALA A 377 -1.16 6.54 0.95
C ALA A 377 -1.17 7.93 0.29
N TYR A 378 -2.18 8.75 0.58
CA TYR A 378 -2.48 9.99 -0.15
C TYR A 378 -1.76 11.23 0.39
N LEU A 379 -1.30 11.21 1.64
CA LEU A 379 -0.46 12.28 2.22
C LEU A 379 0.95 12.31 1.62
N ARG A 380 1.73 13.36 1.93
CA ARG A 380 3.18 13.39 1.67
C ARG A 380 3.90 12.51 2.72
N PHE A 381 4.95 11.80 2.32
CA PHE A 381 5.63 10.81 3.18
C PHE A 381 6.09 11.34 4.57
N PRO A 382 6.52 12.61 4.77
CA PRO A 382 6.89 13.09 6.10
C PRO A 382 5.66 13.23 7.02
N PHE A 383 4.54 13.73 6.48
CA PHE A 383 3.29 13.88 7.24
C PHE A 383 2.67 12.52 7.56
N GLY A 384 2.68 11.57 6.61
CA GLY A 384 2.27 10.19 6.86
C GLY A 384 3.14 9.50 7.92
N SER A 385 4.45 9.72 7.91
CA SER A 385 5.36 9.20 8.95
C SER A 385 5.09 9.82 10.33
N PHE A 386 4.87 11.14 10.39
CA PHE A 386 4.52 11.83 11.64
C PHE A 386 3.21 11.30 12.25
N LEU A 387 2.18 11.07 11.42
CA LEU A 387 0.94 10.46 11.87
C LEU A 387 1.12 9.00 12.30
N ARG A 388 1.92 8.18 11.59
CA ARG A 388 2.26 6.81 12.02
C ARG A 388 2.94 6.80 13.39
N ILE A 389 3.90 7.70 13.65
CA ILE A 389 4.54 7.86 14.97
C ILE A 389 3.49 8.20 16.04
N ILE A 390 2.60 9.17 15.77
CA ILE A 390 1.52 9.53 16.70
C ILE A 390 0.62 8.32 17.00
N ARG A 391 0.25 7.50 16.00
CA ARG A 391 -0.57 6.29 16.24
C ARG A 391 0.15 5.25 17.10
N TRP A 392 1.46 5.05 16.92
CA TRP A 392 2.23 4.14 17.78
C TRP A 392 2.36 4.63 19.23
N ILE A 393 2.57 5.94 19.43
CA ILE A 393 2.54 6.56 20.77
C ILE A 393 1.14 6.45 21.38
N ALA A 394 0.09 6.73 20.61
CA ALA A 394 -1.30 6.65 21.06
C ALA A 394 -1.70 5.21 21.41
N LEU A 395 -1.23 4.19 20.66
CA LEU A 395 -1.43 2.78 21.01
C LEU A 395 -0.80 2.45 22.36
N ALA A 396 0.44 2.89 22.60
CA ALA A 396 1.14 2.68 23.87
C ALA A 396 0.44 3.40 25.04
N VAL A 397 0.01 4.64 24.86
CA VAL A 397 -0.76 5.41 25.86
C VAL A 397 -2.11 4.74 26.13
N ALA A 398 -2.88 4.42 25.08
CA ALA A 398 -4.20 3.80 25.21
C ALA A 398 -4.17 2.45 25.92
N LEU A 399 -3.10 1.67 25.79
CA LEU A 399 -2.93 0.38 26.47
C LEU A 399 -2.34 0.52 27.89
N LEU A 400 -1.26 1.30 28.03
CA LEU A 400 -0.41 1.27 29.23
C LEU A 400 -0.74 2.37 30.24
N MET A 401 -1.28 3.52 29.84
CA MET A 401 -1.35 4.72 30.71
C MET A 401 -2.13 4.50 32.03
N PRO A 402 -3.31 3.84 32.07
CA PRO A 402 -3.99 3.57 33.34
C PRO A 402 -3.20 2.58 34.21
N ALA A 403 -2.62 1.54 33.59
CA ALA A 403 -1.84 0.54 34.29
C ALA A 403 -0.53 1.12 34.87
N LEU A 404 0.13 2.04 34.14
CA LEU A 404 1.29 2.80 34.62
C LEU A 404 0.90 3.68 35.82
N TYR A 405 -0.25 4.38 35.75
CA TYR A 405 -0.72 5.21 36.86
C TYR A 405 -0.94 4.40 38.15
N VAL A 406 -1.57 3.21 38.05
CA VAL A 406 -1.71 2.28 39.19
C VAL A 406 -0.35 1.79 39.70
N SER A 407 0.57 1.40 38.81
CA SER A 407 1.91 0.91 39.18
C SER A 407 2.74 1.94 39.95
N VAL A 408 2.67 3.21 39.56
CA VAL A 408 3.38 4.30 40.24
C VAL A 408 2.69 4.63 41.56
N THR A 409 1.38 4.93 41.53
CA THR A 409 0.68 5.45 42.72
C THR A 409 0.55 4.46 43.87
N ASN A 410 0.42 3.16 43.60
CA ASN A 410 0.30 2.14 44.65
C ASN A 410 1.64 1.57 45.13
N TYR A 411 2.67 1.51 44.26
CA TYR A 411 3.90 0.75 44.54
C TYR A 411 5.21 1.55 44.43
N HIS A 412 5.25 2.65 43.66
CA HIS A 412 6.49 3.39 43.37
C HIS A 412 6.29 4.92 43.44
N PRO A 413 5.72 5.48 44.53
CA PRO A 413 5.44 6.91 44.63
C PRO A 413 6.70 7.78 44.55
N GLU A 414 7.87 7.25 44.94
CA GLU A 414 9.18 7.91 44.86
C GLU A 414 9.62 8.29 43.44
N MET A 415 9.01 7.71 42.40
CA MET A 415 9.25 8.11 41.01
C MET A 415 8.51 9.41 40.61
N ILE A 416 7.60 9.91 41.44
CA ILE A 416 6.89 11.17 41.21
C ILE A 416 7.67 12.32 41.89
N PRO A 417 7.97 13.42 41.18
CA PRO A 417 8.54 14.62 41.81
C PRO A 417 7.69 15.10 42.99
N THR A 418 8.34 15.44 44.11
CA THR A 418 7.67 15.67 45.41
C THR A 418 6.48 16.62 45.33
N ASP A 419 6.58 17.71 44.58
CA ASP A 419 5.49 18.70 44.41
C ASP A 419 4.25 18.08 43.75
N LEU A 420 4.45 17.21 42.75
CA LEU A 420 3.37 16.49 42.07
C LEU A 420 2.82 15.35 42.94
N LEU A 421 3.66 14.68 43.73
CA LEU A 421 3.22 13.67 44.69
C LEU A 421 2.34 14.29 45.79
N MET A 422 2.72 15.46 46.32
CA MET A 422 1.94 16.24 47.27
C MET A 422 0.62 16.72 46.66
N ALA A 423 0.63 17.16 45.40
CA ALA A 423 -0.59 17.51 44.67
C ALA A 423 -1.52 16.30 44.48
N ILE A 424 -0.99 15.12 44.16
CA ILE A 424 -1.77 13.87 44.09
C ILE A 424 -2.37 13.54 45.45
N ALA A 425 -1.56 13.56 46.53
CA ALA A 425 -2.01 13.25 47.88
C ALA A 425 -3.15 14.17 48.34
N GLY A 426 -2.99 15.49 48.22
CA GLY A 426 -4.05 16.46 48.55
C GLY A 426 -5.30 16.29 47.66
N SER A 427 -5.12 15.92 46.38
CA SER A 427 -6.26 15.64 45.48
C SER A 427 -7.01 14.33 45.80
N ARG A 428 -6.44 13.47 46.64
CA ARG A 428 -7.02 12.18 47.08
C ARG A 428 -7.46 12.17 48.55
N GLU A 429 -7.13 13.18 49.34
CA GLU A 429 -7.58 13.33 50.73
C GLU A 429 -9.12 13.30 50.85
N GLN A 430 -9.81 13.86 49.85
CA GLN A 430 -11.28 13.92 49.77
C GLN A 430 -11.90 12.69 49.07
N VAL A 431 -11.09 11.72 48.61
CA VAL A 431 -11.55 10.60 47.77
C VAL A 431 -11.55 9.28 48.57
N PRO A 432 -12.72 8.67 48.86
CA PRO A 432 -12.82 7.51 49.75
C PRO A 432 -12.45 6.18 49.07
N PHE A 433 -12.19 6.18 47.76
CA PHE A 433 -11.94 4.98 46.97
C PHE A 433 -10.44 4.73 46.71
N PRO A 434 -9.98 3.48 46.60
CA PRO A 434 -8.64 3.16 46.12
C PRO A 434 -8.52 3.42 44.61
N VAL A 435 -7.32 3.74 44.12
CA VAL A 435 -7.04 4.15 42.73
C VAL A 435 -7.66 3.21 41.69
N ILE A 436 -7.60 1.90 41.90
CA ILE A 436 -8.17 0.91 40.98
C ILE A 436 -9.70 1.05 40.83
N VAL A 437 -10.42 1.43 41.88
CA VAL A 437 -11.88 1.67 41.83
C VAL A 437 -12.20 3.01 41.17
N GLU A 438 -11.41 4.07 41.45
CA GLU A 438 -11.53 5.35 40.75
C GLU A 438 -11.37 5.18 39.22
N ILE A 439 -10.35 4.41 38.79
CA ILE A 439 -10.12 4.11 37.37
C ILE A 439 -11.25 3.27 36.78
N LEU A 440 -11.63 2.15 37.42
CA LEU A 440 -12.66 1.26 36.88
C LEU A 440 -14.01 1.97 36.71
N LEU A 441 -14.35 2.89 37.62
CA LEU A 441 -15.55 3.72 37.52
C LEU A 441 -15.50 4.66 36.29
N MET A 442 -14.38 5.38 36.07
CA MET A 442 -14.26 6.30 34.94
C MET A 442 -14.07 5.61 33.59
N GLU A 443 -13.35 4.49 33.55
CA GLU A 443 -13.19 3.66 32.35
C GLU A 443 -14.54 3.07 31.92
N LEU A 444 -15.31 2.52 32.88
CA LEU A 444 -16.67 2.07 32.62
C LEU A 444 -17.58 3.22 32.16
N ALA A 445 -17.49 4.40 32.78
CA ALA A 445 -18.25 5.57 32.37
C ALA A 445 -17.93 6.00 30.93
N ILE A 446 -16.66 5.99 30.50
CA ILE A 446 -16.28 6.34 29.12
C ILE A 446 -16.75 5.29 28.11
N GLU A 447 -16.61 3.99 28.40
CA GLU A 447 -17.13 2.96 27.49
C GLU A 447 -18.67 2.98 27.44
N LEU A 448 -19.38 3.33 28.53
CA LEU A 448 -20.84 3.56 28.53
C LEU A 448 -21.24 4.79 27.69
N ILE A 449 -20.53 5.92 27.83
CA ILE A 449 -20.76 7.12 26.98
C ILE A 449 -20.53 6.78 25.51
N ARG A 450 -19.50 5.99 25.19
CA ARG A 450 -19.16 5.58 23.83
C ARG A 450 -20.19 4.61 23.25
N GLU A 451 -20.62 3.61 24.01
CA GLU A 451 -21.62 2.61 23.60
C GLU A 451 -23.01 3.23 23.39
N ALA A 452 -23.38 4.20 24.23
CA ALA A 452 -24.54 5.05 23.98
C ALA A 452 -24.33 5.91 22.72
N GLY A 453 -23.16 6.55 22.60
CA GLY A 453 -22.83 7.47 21.51
C GLY A 453 -22.94 6.86 20.11
N ILE A 454 -22.52 5.60 19.91
CA ILE A 454 -22.65 4.90 18.62
C ILE A 454 -24.09 4.45 18.30
N ARG A 455 -25.01 4.45 19.28
CA ARG A 455 -26.42 4.09 19.12
C ARG A 455 -27.34 5.31 19.00
N ILE A 456 -26.81 6.51 19.24
CA ILE A 456 -27.53 7.78 19.13
C ILE A 456 -27.36 8.33 17.71
N PRO A 457 -28.41 8.90 17.07
CA PRO A 457 -28.27 9.54 15.76
C PRO A 457 -27.17 10.59 15.71
N SER A 458 -26.38 10.60 14.64
CA SER A 458 -25.15 11.40 14.47
C SER A 458 -25.32 12.91 14.69
N ILE A 459 -26.53 13.44 14.53
CA ILE A 459 -26.89 14.86 14.79
C ILE A 459 -26.82 15.19 16.29
N ILE A 460 -27.11 14.23 17.17
CA ILE A 460 -27.23 14.41 18.63
C ILE A 460 -26.06 13.74 19.37
N GLY A 461 -25.45 12.71 18.79
CA GLY A 461 -24.31 11.96 19.34
C GLY A 461 -23.17 12.84 19.90
N PRO A 462 -22.66 13.85 19.14
CA PRO A 462 -21.63 14.76 19.64
C PRO A 462 -22.06 15.55 20.89
N THR A 463 -23.30 16.01 20.93
CA THR A 463 -23.86 16.75 22.08
C THR A 463 -23.93 15.86 23.31
N ILE A 464 -24.44 14.63 23.19
CA ILE A 464 -24.52 13.70 24.32
C ILE A 464 -23.12 13.21 24.74
N GLY A 465 -22.18 13.06 23.81
CA GLY A 465 -20.78 12.77 24.12
C GLY A 465 -20.12 13.87 24.96
N ILE A 466 -20.25 15.14 24.53
CA ILE A 466 -19.72 16.30 25.26
C ILE A 466 -20.39 16.46 26.62
N VAL A 467 -21.72 16.42 26.67
CA VAL A 467 -22.50 16.57 27.91
C VAL A 467 -22.22 15.44 28.88
N GLY A 468 -22.19 14.18 28.40
CA GLY A 468 -21.87 13.01 29.22
C GLY A 468 -20.47 13.07 29.81
N ALA A 469 -19.45 13.30 28.97
CA ALA A 469 -18.06 13.37 29.43
C ALA A 469 -17.81 14.55 30.39
N LEU A 470 -18.36 15.73 30.10
CA LEU A 470 -18.18 16.92 30.94
C LEU A 470 -18.94 16.80 32.25
N ILE A 471 -20.22 16.41 32.25
CA ILE A 471 -21.02 16.31 33.47
C ILE A 471 -20.51 15.16 34.35
N ILE A 472 -20.24 13.97 33.81
CA ILE A 472 -19.74 12.85 34.63
C ILE A 472 -18.33 13.17 35.15
N GLY A 473 -17.45 13.75 34.33
CA GLY A 473 -16.12 14.19 34.74
C GLY A 473 -16.16 15.23 35.88
N GLN A 474 -16.96 16.29 35.72
CA GLN A 474 -17.06 17.35 36.73
C GLN A 474 -17.81 16.89 37.98
N ALA A 475 -18.91 16.14 37.85
CA ALA A 475 -19.68 15.67 39.00
C ALA A 475 -18.90 14.65 39.85
N ALA A 476 -18.16 13.72 39.23
CA ALA A 476 -17.33 12.76 39.96
C ALA A 476 -16.22 13.45 40.77
N VAL A 477 -15.65 14.55 40.24
CA VAL A 477 -14.67 15.38 40.95
C VAL A 477 -15.32 16.20 42.06
N GLN A 478 -16.43 16.89 41.78
CA GLN A 478 -17.14 17.73 42.76
C GLN A 478 -17.75 16.92 43.92
N ALA A 479 -18.14 15.67 43.67
CA ALA A 479 -18.64 14.74 44.68
C ALA A 479 -17.53 13.99 45.45
N GLY A 480 -16.25 14.26 45.17
CA GLY A 480 -15.12 13.56 45.79
C GLY A 480 -15.04 12.07 45.44
N VAL A 481 -15.69 11.61 44.36
CA VAL A 481 -15.70 10.19 43.96
C VAL A 481 -14.42 9.82 43.20
N VAL A 482 -13.83 10.79 42.48
CA VAL A 482 -12.63 10.60 41.65
C VAL A 482 -11.70 11.81 41.73
N SER A 483 -10.40 11.56 41.85
CA SER A 483 -9.38 12.62 41.88
C SER A 483 -9.20 13.34 40.53
N PRO A 484 -9.07 14.69 40.50
CA PRO A 484 -8.92 15.47 39.26
C PRO A 484 -7.82 15.00 38.30
N LEU A 485 -6.67 14.58 38.85
CA LEU A 485 -5.53 14.13 38.04
C LEU A 485 -5.80 12.80 37.34
N LEU A 486 -6.60 11.91 37.94
CA LEU A 486 -7.04 10.67 37.32
C LEU A 486 -7.97 10.95 36.13
N VAL A 487 -8.87 11.93 36.24
CA VAL A 487 -9.74 12.33 35.11
C VAL A 487 -8.92 12.76 33.89
N ILE A 488 -7.81 13.47 34.09
CA ILE A 488 -6.88 13.85 33.01
C ILE A 488 -6.24 12.60 32.39
N VAL A 489 -5.74 11.67 33.21
CA VAL A 489 -5.12 10.40 32.76
C VAL A 489 -6.09 9.58 31.90
N ILE A 490 -7.34 9.45 32.34
CA ILE A 490 -8.37 8.67 31.64
C ILE A 490 -8.87 9.41 30.38
N ALA A 491 -8.99 10.73 30.40
CA ALA A 491 -9.31 11.52 29.19
C ALA A 491 -8.23 11.38 28.11
N VAL A 492 -6.94 11.47 28.47
CA VAL A 492 -5.81 11.25 27.55
C VAL A 492 -5.82 9.82 27.00
N THR A 493 -6.09 8.82 27.85
CA THR A 493 -6.21 7.41 27.44
C THR A 493 -7.35 7.19 26.43
N ALA A 494 -8.51 7.81 26.67
CA ALA A 494 -9.66 7.73 25.78
C ALA A 494 -9.40 8.38 24.41
N LEU A 495 -8.80 9.57 24.38
CA LEU A 495 -8.38 10.26 23.15
C LEU A 495 -7.33 9.45 22.35
N ALA A 496 -6.35 8.86 23.06
CA ALA A 496 -5.36 7.99 22.45
C ALA A 496 -6.01 6.75 21.81
N SER A 497 -7.02 6.16 22.45
CA SER A 497 -7.76 5.02 21.90
C SER A 497 -8.47 5.36 20.58
N PHE A 498 -9.01 6.57 20.43
CA PHE A 498 -9.66 7.00 19.16
C PHE A 498 -8.66 7.22 18.01
N THR A 499 -7.36 7.21 18.27
CA THR A 499 -6.31 7.38 17.25
C THR A 499 -5.95 6.06 16.54
N ILE A 500 -6.46 4.92 17.03
CA ILE A 500 -6.30 3.59 16.40
C ILE A 500 -7.29 3.47 15.22
N PRO A 501 -6.84 3.22 13.97
CA PRO A 501 -7.68 3.36 12.78
C PRO A 501 -8.55 2.14 12.47
N ASN A 502 -8.17 0.94 12.94
CA ASN A 502 -9.00 -0.25 12.77
C ASN A 502 -9.88 -0.50 14.02
N TYR A 503 -11.20 -0.58 13.81
CA TYR A 503 -12.19 -0.73 14.88
C TYR A 503 -12.00 -2.02 15.71
N ASN A 504 -11.75 -3.15 15.06
CA ASN A 504 -11.58 -4.45 15.72
C ASN A 504 -10.33 -4.46 16.62
N LEU A 505 -9.21 -3.92 16.13
CA LEU A 505 -7.99 -3.73 16.93
C LEU A 505 -8.22 -2.76 18.09
N GLN A 506 -8.94 -1.66 17.86
CA GLN A 506 -9.29 -0.70 18.91
C GLN A 506 -10.08 -1.39 20.04
N PHE A 507 -11.06 -2.24 19.72
CA PHE A 507 -11.81 -3.01 20.71
C PHE A 507 -10.92 -4.00 21.47
N GLY A 508 -10.05 -4.73 20.78
CA GLY A 508 -9.05 -5.61 21.38
C GLY A 508 -8.15 -4.93 22.41
N ILE A 509 -7.68 -3.72 22.09
CA ILE A 509 -6.83 -2.91 22.99
C ILE A 509 -7.60 -2.45 24.24
N ARG A 510 -8.92 -2.19 24.15
CA ARG A 510 -9.75 -1.90 25.35
C ARG A 510 -9.79 -3.09 26.30
N ILE A 511 -9.97 -4.31 25.79
CA ILE A 511 -9.98 -5.53 26.63
C ILE A 511 -8.59 -5.75 27.26
N MET A 512 -7.51 -5.57 26.49
CA MET A 512 -6.15 -5.64 27.01
C MET A 512 -5.87 -4.58 28.11
N ARG A 513 -6.39 -3.35 27.97
CA ARG A 513 -6.25 -2.27 28.95
C ARG A 513 -6.73 -2.69 30.34
N PHE A 514 -7.91 -3.32 30.44
CA PHE A 514 -8.41 -3.85 31.70
C PHE A 514 -7.53 -4.97 32.26
N ALA A 515 -7.10 -5.92 31.43
CA ALA A 515 -6.20 -7.00 31.88
C ALA A 515 -4.87 -6.47 32.44
N PHE A 516 -4.25 -5.50 31.74
CA PHE A 516 -3.01 -4.84 32.18
C PHE A 516 -3.21 -4.04 33.48
N MET A 517 -4.36 -3.38 33.61
CA MET A 517 -4.74 -2.63 34.82
C MET A 517 -4.90 -3.54 36.04
N PHE A 518 -5.57 -4.70 35.90
CA PHE A 518 -5.70 -5.69 36.99
C PHE A 518 -4.34 -6.30 37.39
N ILE A 519 -3.49 -6.66 36.42
CA ILE A 519 -2.16 -7.21 36.71
C ILE A 519 -1.28 -6.16 37.42
N SER A 520 -1.34 -4.89 36.98
CA SER A 520 -0.66 -3.76 37.63
C SER A 520 -1.19 -3.50 39.05
N ALA A 521 -2.49 -3.65 39.28
CA ALA A 521 -3.09 -3.47 40.61
C ALA A 521 -2.65 -4.53 41.64
N LEU A 522 -2.21 -5.71 41.18
CA LEU A 522 -1.75 -6.82 42.03
C LEU A 522 -0.23 -6.89 42.22
N PHE A 523 0.55 -6.44 41.23
CA PHE A 523 1.99 -6.65 41.17
C PHE A 523 2.82 -5.42 40.75
N GLY A 524 2.20 -4.25 40.60
CA GLY A 524 2.84 -3.01 40.16
C GLY A 524 3.61 -3.17 38.85
N PHE A 525 4.76 -2.49 38.75
CA PHE A 525 5.60 -2.55 37.55
C PHE A 525 6.07 -3.96 37.19
N TYR A 526 6.32 -4.85 38.16
CA TYR A 526 6.71 -6.23 37.88
C TYR A 526 5.62 -6.96 37.09
N GLY A 527 4.35 -6.81 37.51
CA GLY A 527 3.21 -7.32 36.77
C GLY A 527 3.06 -6.69 35.39
N LEU A 528 3.22 -5.36 35.29
CA LEU A 528 3.10 -4.65 34.02
C LEU A 528 4.18 -5.09 33.01
N THR A 529 5.44 -5.22 33.43
CA THR A 529 6.52 -5.75 32.59
C THR A 529 6.25 -7.20 32.19
N LEU A 530 5.77 -8.05 33.10
CA LEU A 530 5.39 -9.43 32.78
C LEU A 530 4.24 -9.48 31.76
N ALA A 531 3.22 -8.63 31.90
CA ALA A 531 2.11 -8.53 30.95
C ALA A 531 2.57 -8.09 29.56
N ILE A 532 3.49 -7.10 29.48
CA ILE A 532 4.11 -6.67 28.21
C ILE A 532 4.89 -7.83 27.57
N VAL A 533 5.72 -8.55 28.34
CA VAL A 533 6.52 -9.69 27.82
C VAL A 533 5.62 -10.81 27.32
N VAL A 534 4.57 -11.17 28.08
CA VAL A 534 3.60 -12.20 27.67
C VAL A 534 2.81 -11.76 26.42
N MET A 535 2.38 -10.50 26.34
CA MET A 535 1.71 -9.96 25.15
C MET A 535 2.60 -10.04 23.92
N LEU A 536 3.85 -9.58 24.01
CA LEU A 536 4.81 -9.62 22.88
C LEU A 536 5.11 -11.06 22.45
N ALA A 537 5.32 -11.98 23.40
CA ALA A 537 5.53 -13.40 23.09
C ALA A 537 4.31 -14.05 22.44
N ARG A 538 3.08 -13.62 22.76
CA ARG A 538 1.86 -14.11 22.09
C ARG A 538 1.71 -13.53 20.69
N LEU A 539 2.02 -12.24 20.49
CA LEU A 539 1.99 -11.58 19.19
C LEU A 539 2.99 -12.17 18.18
N THR A 540 4.17 -12.60 18.61
CA THR A 540 5.18 -13.21 17.72
C THR A 540 4.90 -14.67 17.37
N ILE A 541 4.18 -15.41 18.22
CA ILE A 541 3.74 -16.79 17.96
C ILE A 541 2.45 -16.83 17.12
N GLN A 542 1.60 -15.79 17.19
CA GLN A 542 0.34 -15.73 16.46
C GLN A 542 0.57 -15.59 14.94
N GLN A 543 -0.29 -16.25 14.18
CA GLN A 543 -0.33 -16.23 12.72
C GLN A 543 -1.71 -15.77 12.21
N SER A 544 -1.72 -15.29 10.97
CA SER A 544 -2.90 -15.02 10.15
C SER A 544 -2.69 -15.78 8.84
N LEU A 545 -3.40 -16.89 8.65
CA LEU A 545 -3.32 -17.78 7.48
C LEU A 545 -1.86 -18.19 7.18
N GLY A 546 -1.12 -18.52 8.24
CA GLY A 546 0.30 -18.92 8.19
C GLY A 546 1.33 -17.78 8.20
N VAL A 547 0.94 -16.51 8.01
CA VAL A 547 1.85 -15.36 8.13
C VAL A 547 1.93 -14.90 9.60
N PRO A 548 3.13 -14.78 10.21
CA PRO A 548 3.24 -14.33 11.60
C PRO A 548 2.78 -12.88 11.79
N LEU A 549 1.93 -12.63 12.78
CA LEU A 549 1.21 -11.36 12.98
C LEU A 549 2.13 -10.18 13.29
N PHE A 550 3.32 -10.44 13.85
CA PHE A 550 4.34 -9.44 14.19
C PHE A 550 5.42 -9.25 13.09
N THR A 551 5.26 -9.87 11.92
CA THR A 551 6.05 -9.54 10.71
C THR A 551 5.67 -8.13 10.24
N PRO A 552 6.58 -7.27 9.74
CA PRO A 552 8.01 -7.48 9.46
C PRO A 552 8.97 -7.11 10.60
N ALA A 553 8.52 -7.01 11.86
CA ALA A 553 9.41 -6.79 13.00
C ALA A 553 10.04 -8.09 13.52
N ALA A 554 9.22 -9.14 13.72
CA ALA A 554 9.68 -10.51 13.96
C ALA A 554 8.76 -11.52 13.24
N PRO A 555 9.26 -12.33 12.28
CA PRO A 555 10.60 -12.27 11.70
C PRO A 555 10.87 -10.92 11.00
N LYS A 556 12.15 -10.51 10.99
CA LYS A 556 12.57 -9.27 10.32
C LYS A 556 12.67 -9.48 8.81
N THR A 557 12.07 -8.59 8.03
CA THR A 557 12.19 -8.57 6.56
C THR A 557 12.54 -7.16 6.05
N ASP A 558 12.92 -7.02 4.78
CA ASP A 558 13.23 -5.73 4.13
C ASP A 558 12.12 -4.68 4.31
N SER A 559 10.86 -5.13 4.39
CA SER A 559 9.69 -4.27 4.58
C SER A 559 9.62 -3.59 5.97
N SER A 560 10.51 -3.96 6.91
CA SER A 560 10.51 -3.47 8.31
C SER A 560 10.63 -1.95 8.48
N ARG A 561 11.15 -1.21 7.49
CA ARG A 561 11.19 0.26 7.55
C ARG A 561 9.80 0.89 7.38
N ASP A 562 9.04 0.50 6.36
CA ASP A 562 7.73 1.12 6.06
C ASP A 562 6.69 0.86 7.16
N ALA A 563 6.79 -0.30 7.81
CA ALA A 563 5.91 -0.72 8.91
C ALA A 563 5.81 0.33 10.04
N PHE A 564 6.91 1.05 10.34
CA PHE A 564 6.93 2.11 11.37
C PHE A 564 6.93 3.52 10.77
N LEU A 565 7.72 3.78 9.71
CA LEU A 565 7.93 5.10 9.11
C LEU A 565 7.62 5.02 7.62
N ARG A 566 6.69 5.83 7.11
CA ARG A 566 6.31 5.78 5.69
C ARG A 566 7.47 6.22 4.80
N SER A 567 7.96 5.27 4.00
CA SER A 567 8.98 5.52 2.98
C SER A 567 8.42 6.35 1.82
N PRO A 568 9.25 7.12 1.10
CA PRO A 568 8.81 7.79 -0.12
C PRO A 568 8.33 6.76 -1.16
N ALA A 569 7.19 7.01 -1.81
CA ALA A 569 6.60 6.04 -2.75
C ALA A 569 7.58 5.62 -3.87
N PHE A 570 8.42 6.53 -4.35
CA PHE A 570 9.44 6.29 -5.38
C PHE A 570 10.63 5.40 -4.95
N SER A 571 10.68 4.93 -3.69
CA SER A 571 11.68 3.95 -3.21
C SER A 571 11.04 2.64 -2.71
N MET A 572 9.72 2.48 -2.84
CA MET A 572 8.99 1.27 -2.42
C MET A 572 9.05 0.16 -3.48
N ASN A 573 10.27 -0.22 -3.86
CA ASN A 573 10.55 -1.00 -5.08
C ASN A 573 10.20 -2.51 -4.95
N LYS A 574 10.08 -3.04 -3.73
CA LYS A 574 9.69 -4.44 -3.45
C LYS A 574 8.28 -4.52 -2.85
N ARG A 575 7.51 -5.57 -3.21
CA ARG A 575 6.27 -5.97 -2.50
C ARG A 575 6.58 -6.54 -1.11
N PRO A 576 5.59 -6.64 -0.19
CA PRO A 576 5.79 -7.20 1.14
C PRO A 576 6.19 -8.69 1.09
N LEU A 577 7.48 -8.97 1.31
CA LEU A 577 8.07 -10.32 1.19
C LEU A 577 7.39 -11.40 2.05
N PHE A 578 6.74 -11.00 3.16
CA PHE A 578 6.07 -11.93 4.07
C PHE A 578 4.80 -12.58 3.51
N LEU A 579 4.26 -12.07 2.40
CA LEU A 579 3.17 -12.70 1.66
C LEU A 579 3.68 -13.82 0.72
N TYR A 580 4.99 -13.87 0.48
CA TYR A 580 5.64 -14.67 -0.58
C TYR A 580 4.98 -14.46 -1.96
N PRO A 581 4.88 -13.21 -2.47
CA PRO A 581 4.30 -12.93 -3.77
C PRO A 581 5.18 -13.46 -4.90
N GLN A 582 4.57 -13.92 -5.99
CA GLN A 582 5.26 -14.48 -7.16
C GLN A 582 6.10 -13.40 -7.87
N LYS A 583 5.54 -12.21 -8.08
CA LYS A 583 6.23 -11.03 -8.62
C LYS A 583 6.72 -10.14 -7.47
N ILE A 584 8.01 -10.20 -7.13
CA ILE A 584 8.57 -9.45 -5.98
C ILE A 584 8.73 -7.94 -6.26
N GLN A 585 9.14 -7.55 -7.47
CA GLN A 585 9.38 -6.14 -7.83
C GLN A 585 8.04 -5.41 -8.06
N LYS A 586 7.79 -4.31 -7.34
CA LYS A 586 6.56 -3.50 -7.42
C LYS A 586 6.65 -2.41 -8.49
N GLN A 587 7.84 -1.86 -8.68
CA GLN A 587 8.19 -0.80 -9.64
C GLN A 587 9.70 -0.88 -9.92
N GLU A 588 10.12 -0.41 -11.09
CA GLU A 588 11.54 -0.38 -11.47
C GLU A 588 12.35 0.56 -10.56
N PRO A 589 13.65 0.28 -10.29
CA PRO A 589 14.49 1.08 -9.39
C PRO A 589 14.53 2.57 -9.76
N TYR A 590 14.54 2.88 -11.06
CA TYR A 590 14.63 4.24 -11.58
C TYR A 590 13.24 4.85 -11.88
N THR A 591 12.30 4.75 -10.93
CA THR A 591 10.89 5.21 -11.09
C THR A 591 10.76 6.72 -11.44
N ARG A 592 11.84 7.51 -11.35
CA ARG A 592 11.91 8.91 -11.78
C ARG A 592 13.21 9.17 -12.56
N PRO A 593 13.28 8.88 -13.87
CA PRO A 593 14.51 9.05 -14.66
C PRO A 593 15.03 10.50 -14.69
N TRP A 594 14.17 11.49 -14.42
CA TRP A 594 14.53 12.91 -14.33
C TRP A 594 15.16 13.34 -13.00
N SER A 595 15.32 12.44 -12.01
CA SER A 595 15.81 12.80 -10.68
C SER A 595 16.92 11.86 -10.22
N GLY A 596 18.17 12.36 -10.23
CA GLY A 596 19.36 11.63 -9.78
C GLY A 596 19.30 11.15 -8.32
N VAL A 597 18.46 11.77 -7.49
CA VAL A 597 18.15 11.33 -6.11
C VAL A 597 17.53 9.92 -6.07
N THR A 598 16.97 9.45 -7.18
CA THR A 598 16.40 8.10 -7.33
C THR A 598 17.44 7.07 -7.80
N GLY A 599 18.60 7.51 -8.29
CA GLY A 599 19.73 6.63 -8.64
C GLY A 599 20.80 6.52 -7.54
N SER A 600 20.70 7.33 -6.49
CA SER A 600 21.67 7.40 -5.38
C SER A 600 21.22 6.61 -4.14
N ASP A 601 20.47 5.52 -4.32
CA ASP A 601 20.04 4.65 -3.21
C ASP A 601 21.24 3.76 -2.80
N PRO A 602 21.79 3.87 -1.57
CA PRO A 602 23.10 3.28 -1.22
C PRO A 602 23.11 1.74 -1.23
N ILE A 603 21.94 1.10 -1.35
CA ILE A 603 21.82 -0.35 -1.55
C ILE A 603 22.29 -0.74 -2.97
N LEU A 604 22.06 0.10 -3.98
CA LEU A 604 22.47 -0.16 -5.37
C LEU A 604 23.97 0.06 -5.58
N GLN A 605 24.58 1.02 -4.87
CA GLN A 605 26.04 1.22 -4.92
C GLN A 605 26.81 -0.03 -4.49
N SER A 606 26.31 -0.77 -3.48
CA SER A 606 26.88 -2.05 -3.07
C SER A 606 26.79 -3.19 -4.12
N GLN A 607 26.13 -2.94 -5.26
CA GLN A 607 26.09 -3.81 -6.43
C GLN A 607 26.91 -3.26 -7.61
N SER A 608 26.95 -1.94 -7.86
CA SER A 608 27.88 -1.35 -8.85
C SER A 608 29.34 -1.59 -8.46
N ASP A 609 29.67 -1.47 -7.18
CA ASP A 609 31.02 -1.70 -6.65
C ASP A 609 31.45 -3.18 -6.74
N LYS A 610 30.56 -4.06 -7.23
CA LYS A 610 30.80 -5.48 -7.55
C LYS A 610 30.74 -5.81 -9.04
N SER A 611 30.10 -4.98 -9.88
CA SER A 611 30.20 -5.10 -11.34
C SER A 611 31.51 -4.51 -11.86
N ASP A 612 31.95 -3.39 -11.30
CA ASP A 612 33.12 -2.63 -11.76
C ASP A 612 34.47 -3.25 -11.32
N ASN A 613 34.44 -4.49 -10.80
CA ASN A 613 35.60 -5.25 -10.33
C ASN A 613 35.73 -6.60 -11.07
N GLY A 614 35.17 -6.67 -12.29
CA GLY A 614 35.00 -7.89 -13.10
C GLY A 614 35.59 -7.79 -14.52
N GLY A 615 36.76 -7.19 -14.67
CA GLY A 615 37.47 -6.98 -15.94
C GLY A 615 38.32 -5.71 -15.86
N GLU A 616 39.55 -5.65 -16.36
CA GLU A 616 40.37 -6.64 -17.07
C GLU A 616 41.81 -6.59 -16.53
N ASN A 617 42.54 -7.72 -16.55
CA ASN A 617 43.99 -7.67 -16.71
C ASN A 617 44.51 -8.96 -17.37
N SER A 618 45.39 -8.81 -18.36
CA SER A 618 45.99 -9.91 -19.13
C SER A 618 47.44 -9.56 -19.46
N GLY A 619 48.41 -10.29 -18.89
CA GLY A 619 49.84 -10.17 -19.20
C GLY A 619 50.72 -9.48 -18.15
N ASP A 620 51.22 -10.26 -17.20
CA ASP A 620 52.65 -10.58 -16.93
C ASP A 620 53.72 -9.55 -17.40
N ASP A 621 54.73 -9.11 -16.63
CA ASP A 621 55.10 -9.24 -15.19
C ASP A 621 56.06 -8.03 -14.81
N ASN A 622 57.17 -7.98 -14.02
CA ASN A 622 58.03 -8.96 -13.32
C ASN A 622 58.91 -8.34 -12.18
N SER A 623 59.65 -9.25 -11.54
CA SER A 623 60.94 -9.19 -10.82
C SER A 623 62.04 -8.21 -11.33
N THR A 624 63.15 -7.93 -10.62
CA THR A 624 63.58 -8.27 -9.23
C THR A 624 64.64 -7.27 -8.69
N ASN A 625 64.97 -7.44 -7.39
CA ASN A 625 65.96 -6.73 -6.55
C ASN A 625 65.53 -5.38 -5.93
N GLY A 626 65.94 -5.06 -4.68
CA GLY A 626 66.60 -5.95 -3.71
C GLY A 626 67.43 -5.27 -2.62
N ASN A 627 67.20 -5.73 -1.37
CA ASN A 627 68.10 -5.68 -0.21
C ASN A 627 68.23 -4.35 0.58
N LYS A 628 68.43 -4.49 1.90
CA LYS A 628 68.64 -3.50 2.98
C LYS A 628 67.42 -2.62 3.34
N GLY A 629 67.17 -2.33 4.61
CA GLY A 629 67.84 -2.82 5.84
C GLY A 629 67.58 -1.91 7.05
N ASN A 630 67.68 -2.49 8.25
CA ASN A 630 67.32 -1.94 9.57
C ASN A 630 65.81 -1.66 9.74
N ASP A 631 65.13 -1.94 10.86
CA ASP A 631 65.45 -2.01 12.30
C ASP A 631 65.29 -0.70 13.11
N THR A 632 64.52 -0.85 14.19
CA THR A 632 64.52 -0.12 15.48
C THR A 632 63.87 1.27 15.63
N ASN A 633 63.22 1.38 16.81
CA ASN A 633 62.94 2.54 17.66
C ASN A 633 61.80 3.52 17.30
N ASP A 634 60.71 3.40 18.07
CA ASP A 634 60.41 4.28 19.22
C ASP A 634 61.02 5.69 19.25
N GLY A 635 60.21 6.71 19.55
CA GLY A 635 60.73 8.05 19.86
C GLY A 635 59.70 9.18 19.95
N SER A 636 58.87 9.21 20.98
CA SER A 636 58.01 10.37 21.32
C SER A 636 58.82 11.66 21.57
N GLY A 637 58.43 12.84 21.04
CA GLY A 637 59.26 14.05 21.27
C GLY A 637 58.82 15.47 20.84
N ASN A 638 57.65 15.97 21.27
CA ASN A 638 57.50 17.26 21.99
C ASN A 638 58.05 18.63 21.41
N LYS A 639 57.15 19.64 21.28
CA LYS A 639 57.39 21.13 21.19
C LYS A 639 58.17 21.69 19.98
N GLY A 640 57.95 22.94 19.51
CA GLY A 640 57.00 24.00 19.92
C GLY A 640 57.45 25.41 19.45
N ASN A 641 56.61 26.44 19.64
CA ASN A 641 56.88 27.89 19.42
C ASN A 641 57.08 28.36 17.93
N ASP A 642 56.91 29.63 17.54
CA ASP A 642 56.57 30.86 18.31
C ASP A 642 55.77 31.93 17.49
N LYS A 643 55.24 32.96 18.19
CA LYS A 643 54.98 34.41 17.86
C LYS A 643 55.18 34.93 16.41
N ASN A 644 54.59 36.02 15.87
CA ASN A 644 53.63 37.10 16.25
C ASN A 644 53.26 37.87 14.93
N ASP A 645 52.58 39.05 14.80
CA ASP A 645 52.02 40.09 15.70
C ASP A 645 50.90 40.91 15.00
N GLY A 646 50.10 41.67 15.77
CA GLY A 646 49.38 42.93 15.44
C GLY A 646 48.37 43.00 14.25
N SER A 647 47.41 43.94 14.18
CA SER A 647 46.73 44.86 15.13
C SER A 647 45.54 45.54 14.37
N GLY A 648 44.53 46.23 14.93
CA GLY A 648 44.13 46.52 16.31
C GLY A 648 43.26 47.80 16.40
N SER A 649 42.33 47.91 17.38
CA SER A 649 41.50 49.12 17.69
C SER A 649 40.38 49.48 16.67
N LYS A 650 39.12 49.87 16.99
CA LYS A 650 38.28 50.15 18.20
C LYS A 650 36.80 49.99 17.78
N GLY A 651 35.75 49.98 18.62
CA GLY A 651 35.62 50.03 20.08
C GLY A 651 34.31 50.72 20.53
N ASN A 652 33.63 50.18 21.56
CA ASN A 652 32.40 50.66 22.22
C ASN A 652 31.09 50.75 21.38
N GLY A 653 29.89 50.62 21.97
CA GLY A 653 29.59 50.07 23.31
C GLY A 653 28.28 50.53 23.97
N ASN A 654 27.50 49.55 24.45
CA ASN A 654 26.55 49.62 25.58
C ASN A 654 25.25 50.46 25.44
N GLY A 655 24.20 50.07 26.19
CA GLY A 655 22.93 50.80 26.35
C GLY A 655 21.68 49.92 26.24
N GLY A 656 20.95 49.73 27.34
CA GLY A 656 19.68 48.98 27.34
C GLY A 656 18.77 49.30 28.54
N ARG A 657 17.57 48.70 28.55
CA ARG A 657 16.38 48.99 29.40
C ARG A 657 15.63 50.29 29.01
N GLY A 658 14.29 50.37 29.08
CA GLY A 658 13.29 49.30 29.23
C GLY A 658 11.92 49.75 29.78
N ASN A 659 10.92 48.86 29.65
CA ASN A 659 9.64 48.78 30.39
C ASN A 659 8.46 49.74 30.03
N SER A 660 7.23 49.20 30.13
CA SER A 660 5.88 49.82 30.02
C SER A 660 5.49 50.48 28.68
N GLY A 661 4.20 50.52 28.27
CA GLY A 661 3.03 49.76 28.74
C GLY A 661 1.67 50.40 28.39
N GLY A 662 0.72 49.62 27.83
CA GLY A 662 -0.73 49.85 28.00
C GLY A 662 -1.62 50.27 26.80
N ARG A 663 -2.70 49.48 26.61
CA ARG A 663 -4.07 49.86 26.19
C ARG A 663 -4.41 50.38 24.76
N ARG A 664 -5.43 49.71 24.19
CA ARG A 664 -6.38 50.14 23.13
C ARG A 664 -5.80 50.25 21.71
N LYS A 665 -6.57 50.02 20.65
CA LYS A 665 -7.99 49.59 20.58
C LYS A 665 -8.11 48.08 20.41
#